data_AF-A0A1H0G1J6-F1
#
_entry.id   AF-A0A1H0G1J6-F1
#
_cell.length_a   1.000
_cell.length_b   1.000
_cell.length_c   1.000
_cell.angle_alpha   90.00
_cell.angle_beta   90.00
_cell.angle_gamma   90.00
#
_symmetry.space_group_name_H-M   'P 1'
#
loop_
_entity.id
_entity.type
_entity.pdbx_description
1 polymer ?
#
loop_
_entity_poly.entity_id
_entity_poly.type
_entity_poly.pdbx_seq_one_letter_code
_entity_poly.pdbx_strand_id
1 'polypeptide(L)'
;MENKIRYYFLLIGVLGFLGLHPLYGNDTLGKYKIKSPDKSMTMELSRNVNGQFIYSFKGKNRQLIDRSPLGFKLENGDVIPYVGWKVVRASRREVRDVWKPIWGKRAKVDDHFNELVLMISNQTSNLLQNIQIVARVYNDGIAFRYEVPSTETKTIGVTSELTAYHFTDNFTAWCYNGENHNIGPELLTESDGRRLPPMTIKADSQDYLAIHEAYLIDGEPLVLNAKKGGRVFTLSSKPAKLYPGYKSAWRVILYGTTRGALTDSHIIELLNPAPLPEYDFSWVKPGLALWDWRMNGAKTDGFSYEMSYPSWLRAVDFAAEQGLGYLVLDANWYGPEFHSDSDPVSGDKVNDVRKLIQYGKEKGVGIWLYLNDVGGKKFPIEKTLKQYGEWGAAGVKYGFMRGNHEEKNRWTQTVTRLCAENHLLVDYHDDPVHPYGQMRTWPNAVTREFCQAQLDGHQIFLPKTFVTSVFVNMVAGPLDMNNGMFDLRQGNTTRTDCNLPVPSTLTAEAARTLITFSGATIIPDIPEFYRKYPPLFRFISGQKMPWVESKTLAGEIGEYIVMMRQTKDTFLVGAATSESGRKLNIPLTFLGKGEYEVEIIQDGADAHYLTNRETYILDKKTVSSKEILHVSLAPGGGACLTFKSIKMNK
;
A
#
# COMPACT_ATOMS: atom_id res chain seq x y z
N MET A 1 76.13 -8.32 -58.34
CA MET A 1 76.61 -7.10 -57.65
C MET A 1 75.37 -6.34 -57.24
N GLU A 2 74.76 -6.71 -56.11
CA GLU A 2 75.03 -6.25 -54.73
C GLU A 2 74.03 -5.17 -54.30
N ASN A 3 73.25 -5.50 -53.25
CA ASN A 3 72.74 -4.61 -52.19
C ASN A 3 71.71 -3.52 -52.58
N LYS A 4 70.62 -3.20 -51.87
CA LYS A 4 70.12 -3.46 -50.50
C LYS A 4 68.66 -2.91 -50.42
N ILE A 5 67.75 -3.63 -49.73
CA ILE A 5 66.84 -3.18 -48.63
C ILE A 5 66.07 -1.83 -48.83
N ARG A 6 64.75 -1.62 -48.67
CA ARG A 6 63.68 -2.13 -47.77
C ARG A 6 62.29 -1.72 -48.32
N TYR A 7 61.27 -2.47 -47.93
CA TYR A 7 59.84 -2.29 -48.22
C TYR A 7 59.24 -0.95 -47.74
N TYR A 8 58.39 -0.33 -48.57
CA TYR A 8 57.42 0.69 -48.17
C TYR A 8 56.00 0.11 -48.26
N PHE A 9 55.24 0.23 -47.16
CA PHE A 9 53.82 -0.11 -47.06
C PHE A 9 52.98 0.91 -47.85
N LEU A 10 52.11 0.41 -48.73
CA LEU A 10 51.09 1.18 -49.44
C LEU A 10 49.85 1.32 -48.55
N LEU A 11 49.52 2.55 -48.16
CA LEU A 11 48.30 2.91 -47.45
C LEU A 11 47.19 3.20 -48.48
N ILE A 12 46.14 2.37 -48.55
CA ILE A 12 44.92 2.67 -49.30
C ILE A 12 43.88 3.18 -48.29
N GLY A 13 43.39 4.39 -48.54
CA GLY A 13 42.44 5.11 -47.71
C GLY A 13 41.02 4.55 -47.77
N VAL A 14 40.34 4.64 -46.64
CA VAL A 14 38.88 4.63 -46.55
C VAL A 14 38.46 5.98 -45.99
N LEU A 15 37.78 6.75 -46.83
CA LEU A 15 37.12 8.01 -46.48
C LEU A 15 36.01 7.73 -45.45
N GLY A 16 36.25 8.11 -44.19
CA GLY A 16 35.23 8.17 -43.16
C GLY A 16 34.41 9.46 -43.27
N PHE A 17 33.12 9.32 -43.58
CA PHE A 17 32.11 10.35 -43.38
C PHE A 17 32.04 10.69 -41.88
N LEU A 18 32.62 11.82 -41.46
CA LEU A 18 32.37 12.44 -40.17
C LEU A 18 30.96 13.05 -40.19
N GLY A 19 29.98 12.27 -39.73
CA GLY A 19 28.71 12.81 -39.30
C GLY A 19 28.93 13.75 -38.12
N LEU A 20 28.85 15.05 -38.36
CA LEU A 20 28.69 16.07 -37.33
C LEU A 20 27.36 15.82 -36.60
N HIS A 21 27.40 15.08 -35.50
CA HIS A 21 26.34 15.16 -34.51
C HIS A 21 26.43 16.54 -33.84
N PRO A 22 25.36 17.35 -33.83
CA PRO A 22 25.36 18.56 -33.03
C PRO A 22 25.47 18.15 -31.55
N LEU A 23 26.63 18.41 -30.95
CA LEU A 23 26.82 18.47 -29.52
C LEU A 23 25.94 19.59 -28.98
N TYR A 24 24.67 19.31 -28.69
CA TYR A 24 23.86 20.19 -27.85
C TYR A 24 24.49 20.17 -26.45
N GLY A 25 25.28 21.21 -26.18
CA GLY A 25 25.84 21.50 -24.86
C GLY A 25 24.73 21.49 -23.82
N ASN A 26 24.83 20.54 -22.90
CA ASN A 26 23.77 20.17 -21.97
C ASN A 26 23.91 20.95 -20.65
N ASP A 27 24.03 22.28 -20.76
CA ASP A 27 24.36 23.15 -19.64
C ASP A 27 23.22 23.23 -18.61
N THR A 28 23.59 23.08 -17.35
CA THR A 28 22.68 23.12 -16.20
C THR A 28 23.35 24.00 -15.15
N LEU A 29 22.59 24.96 -14.62
CA LEU A 29 23.09 25.96 -13.68
C LEU A 29 22.71 25.59 -12.24
N GLY A 30 23.62 25.82 -11.29
CA GLY A 30 23.37 25.61 -9.86
C GLY A 30 22.99 24.17 -9.52
N LYS A 31 23.95 23.24 -9.62
CA LYS A 31 23.76 21.81 -9.35
C LYS A 31 23.87 21.51 -7.86
N TYR A 32 22.82 20.93 -7.29
CA TYR A 32 22.77 20.50 -5.90
C TYR A 32 22.50 18.99 -5.85
N LYS A 33 23.55 18.21 -5.61
CA LYS A 33 23.45 16.75 -5.44
C LYS A 33 23.19 16.38 -4.00
N ILE A 34 22.43 15.32 -3.77
CA ILE A 34 22.26 14.68 -2.47
C ILE A 34 22.27 13.17 -2.65
N LYS A 35 22.96 12.46 -1.76
CA LYS A 35 23.12 11.01 -1.82
C LYS A 35 22.40 10.33 -0.67
N SER A 36 22.03 9.07 -0.83
CA SER A 36 21.59 8.22 0.28
C SER A 36 22.71 8.04 1.31
N PRO A 37 22.40 7.67 2.57
CA PRO A 37 23.41 7.35 3.57
C PRO A 37 24.44 6.31 3.12
N ASP A 38 24.00 5.25 2.43
CA ASP A 38 24.89 4.21 1.88
C ASP A 38 25.57 4.61 0.56
N LYS A 39 25.26 5.81 0.05
CA LYS A 39 25.74 6.41 -1.21
C LYS A 39 25.32 5.64 -2.47
N SER A 40 24.42 4.67 -2.37
CA SER A 40 23.90 3.92 -3.51
C SER A 40 22.94 4.73 -4.38
N MET A 41 22.32 5.78 -3.86
CA MET A 41 21.39 6.60 -4.63
C MET A 41 21.81 8.06 -4.65
N THR A 42 21.43 8.77 -5.72
CA THR A 42 21.69 10.20 -5.85
C THR A 42 20.51 10.90 -6.52
N MET A 43 20.02 11.95 -5.87
CA MET A 43 19.14 12.95 -6.48
C MET A 43 19.95 14.21 -6.80
N GLU A 44 19.71 14.80 -7.96
CA GLU A 44 20.30 16.08 -8.36
C GLU A 44 19.19 17.09 -8.64
N LEU A 45 19.24 18.24 -7.97
CA LEU A 45 18.41 19.42 -8.25
C LEU A 45 19.24 20.45 -9.02
N SER A 46 18.68 21.03 -10.08
CA SER A 46 19.37 22.06 -10.87
C SER A 46 18.39 22.95 -11.63
N ARG A 47 18.91 23.88 -12.44
CA ARG A 47 18.12 24.62 -13.42
C ARG A 47 18.56 24.27 -14.84
N ASN A 48 17.60 24.10 -15.75
CA ASN A 48 17.89 23.98 -17.17
C ASN A 48 18.26 25.35 -17.79
N VAL A 49 18.68 25.35 -19.05
CA VAL A 49 19.07 26.57 -19.79
C VAL A 49 17.96 27.62 -19.89
N ASN A 50 16.68 27.19 -19.81
CA ASN A 50 15.51 28.07 -19.84
C ASN A 50 15.16 28.62 -18.45
N GLY A 51 15.95 28.32 -17.41
CA GLY A 51 15.72 28.76 -16.04
C GLY A 51 14.69 27.94 -15.25
N GLN A 52 14.12 26.88 -15.83
CA GLN A 52 13.21 25.99 -15.12
C GLN A 52 13.97 25.12 -14.13
N PHE A 53 13.44 24.97 -12.92
CA PHE A 53 13.96 24.03 -11.94
C PHE A 53 13.63 22.60 -12.36
N ILE A 54 14.62 21.71 -12.21
CA ILE A 54 14.54 20.31 -12.62
C ILE A 54 15.20 19.42 -11.57
N TYR A 55 14.78 18.16 -11.51
CA TYR A 55 15.48 17.10 -10.77
C TYR A 55 15.85 15.93 -11.68
N SER A 56 16.76 15.07 -11.20
CA SER A 56 17.03 13.78 -11.80
C SER A 56 17.40 12.77 -10.71
N PHE A 57 17.21 11.48 -10.98
CA PHE A 57 17.44 10.40 -10.01
C PHE A 57 18.27 9.25 -10.59
N LYS A 58 19.29 8.86 -9.82
CA LYS A 58 20.13 7.69 -10.06
C LYS A 58 19.95 6.66 -8.93
N GLY A 59 19.59 5.44 -9.31
CA GLY A 59 19.61 4.25 -8.45
C GLY A 59 20.88 3.44 -8.74
N LYS A 60 21.68 3.15 -7.71
CA LYS A 60 23.05 2.62 -7.85
C LYS A 60 23.85 3.47 -8.85
N ASN A 61 24.25 2.86 -9.97
CA ASN A 61 25.03 3.52 -11.03
C ASN A 61 24.19 3.83 -12.27
N ARG A 62 22.86 3.63 -12.23
CA ARG A 62 21.96 3.80 -13.37
C ARG A 62 21.12 5.07 -13.20
N GLN A 63 21.08 5.92 -14.23
CA GLN A 63 20.07 6.98 -14.33
C GLN A 63 18.73 6.31 -14.61
N LEU A 64 17.71 6.61 -13.81
CA LEU A 64 16.37 6.04 -13.93
C LEU A 64 15.32 7.11 -14.26
N ILE A 65 15.49 8.32 -13.71
CA ILE A 65 14.70 9.50 -14.03
C ILE A 65 15.62 10.58 -14.57
N ASP A 66 15.45 10.94 -15.84
CA ASP A 66 16.11 12.07 -16.48
C ASP A 66 15.64 13.41 -15.91
N ARG A 67 16.26 14.48 -16.40
CA ARG A 67 15.94 15.86 -16.02
C ARG A 67 14.44 16.14 -16.17
N SER A 68 13.76 16.21 -15.05
CA SER A 68 12.31 16.32 -14.95
C SER A 68 11.92 17.66 -14.30
N PRO A 69 10.96 18.41 -14.86
CA PRO A 69 10.54 19.72 -14.37
C PRO A 69 9.97 19.68 -12.95
N LEU A 70 10.09 20.83 -12.27
CA LEU A 70 9.51 21.15 -10.97
C LEU A 70 8.84 22.53 -11.02
N GLY A 71 7.86 22.75 -10.15
CA GLY A 71 7.19 24.02 -9.94
C GLY A 71 5.68 23.97 -10.16
N PHE A 72 5.06 25.14 -10.22
CA PHE A 72 3.62 25.33 -10.41
C PHE A 72 3.36 26.35 -11.50
N LYS A 73 2.26 26.16 -12.23
CA LYS A 73 1.63 27.20 -13.03
C LYS A 73 0.51 27.84 -12.22
N LEU A 74 0.49 29.16 -12.17
CA LEU A 74 -0.46 29.96 -11.40
C LEU A 74 -1.66 30.40 -12.27
N GLU A 75 -2.72 30.90 -11.64
CA GLU A 75 -3.92 31.41 -12.34
C GLU A 75 -3.65 32.61 -13.24
N ASN A 76 -2.66 33.45 -12.89
CA ASN A 76 -2.24 34.57 -13.72
C ASN A 76 -1.33 34.17 -14.89
N GLY A 77 -1.04 32.88 -15.05
CA GLY A 77 -0.18 32.33 -16.11
C GLY A 77 1.30 32.20 -15.75
N ASP A 78 1.74 32.76 -14.62
CA ASP A 78 3.14 32.68 -14.19
C ASP A 78 3.54 31.25 -13.80
N VAL A 79 4.83 30.95 -13.96
CA VAL A 79 5.45 29.71 -13.47
C VAL A 79 6.36 30.04 -12.30
N ILE A 80 6.22 29.29 -11.19
CA ILE A 80 7.07 29.46 -10.01
C ILE A 80 7.58 28.11 -9.46
N PRO A 81 8.84 28.04 -9.00
CA PRO A 81 9.92 28.97 -9.31
C PRO A 81 10.38 28.85 -10.79
N TYR A 82 10.76 29.97 -11.42
CA TYR A 82 11.20 30.01 -12.82
C TYR A 82 12.34 31.03 -13.03
N VAL A 83 12.48 31.60 -14.22
CA VAL A 83 13.42 32.70 -14.51
C VAL A 83 13.25 33.83 -13.49
N GLY A 84 14.37 34.36 -12.99
CA GLY A 84 14.41 35.37 -11.92
C GLY A 84 14.49 34.81 -10.51
N TRP A 85 14.00 33.58 -10.28
CA TRP A 85 14.10 32.90 -8.99
C TRP A 85 15.50 32.29 -8.80
N LYS A 86 16.15 32.61 -7.68
CA LYS A 86 17.51 32.17 -7.36
C LYS A 86 17.52 31.38 -6.06
N VAL A 87 18.35 30.33 -6.02
CA VAL A 87 18.68 29.66 -4.75
C VAL A 87 19.50 30.64 -3.92
N VAL A 88 18.94 31.11 -2.80
CA VAL A 88 19.59 32.04 -1.88
C VAL A 88 20.20 31.33 -0.67
N ARG A 89 19.75 30.09 -0.39
CA ARG A 89 20.31 29.24 0.66
C ARG A 89 20.13 27.76 0.31
N ALA A 90 21.15 26.95 0.58
CA ALA A 90 21.06 25.50 0.52
C ALA A 90 21.52 24.94 1.88
N SER A 91 20.65 24.18 2.56
CA SER A 91 20.94 23.59 3.86
C SER A 91 20.89 22.08 3.78
N ARG A 92 21.81 21.41 4.49
CA ARG A 92 21.95 19.96 4.48
C ARG A 92 21.99 19.44 5.90
N ARG A 93 21.41 18.27 6.11
CA ARG A 93 21.58 17.50 7.34
C ARG A 93 21.46 16.02 7.04
N GLU A 94 21.98 15.22 7.96
CA GLU A 94 21.72 13.79 8.05
C GLU A 94 20.82 13.57 9.26
N VAL A 95 19.81 12.71 9.12
CA VAL A 95 18.94 12.30 10.21
C VAL A 95 19.12 10.81 10.39
N ARG A 96 19.33 10.38 11.64
CA ARG A 96 19.38 8.98 12.04
C ARG A 96 18.56 8.82 13.31
N ASP A 97 17.35 8.30 13.14
CA ASP A 97 16.40 8.07 14.22
C ASP A 97 15.75 6.69 14.08
N VAL A 98 14.90 6.31 15.04
CA VAL A 98 14.14 5.07 15.02
C VAL A 98 12.69 5.37 15.38
N TRP A 99 11.79 5.09 14.44
CA TRP A 99 10.36 5.09 14.71
C TRP A 99 9.92 3.74 15.29
N LYS A 100 9.12 3.79 16.36
CA LYS A 100 8.46 2.62 16.96
C LYS A 100 6.95 2.76 16.70
N PRO A 101 6.42 2.13 15.65
CA PRO A 101 4.99 2.19 15.39
C PRO A 101 4.19 1.52 16.51
N ILE A 102 2.96 1.97 16.72
CA ILE A 102 1.99 1.26 17.58
C ILE A 102 1.69 -0.12 16.99
N TRP A 103 1.52 -0.15 15.67
CA TRP A 103 1.44 -1.36 14.87
C TRP A 103 1.94 -1.05 13.46
N GLY A 104 2.45 -2.06 12.76
CA GLY A 104 3.01 -1.88 11.43
C GLY A 104 3.68 -3.15 10.93
N LYS A 105 4.44 -3.04 9.84
CA LYS A 105 5.23 -4.16 9.30
C LYS A 105 6.36 -4.58 10.26
N ARG A 106 6.88 -3.66 11.08
CA ARG A 106 7.99 -3.88 12.02
C ARG A 106 7.75 -3.16 13.34
N ALA A 107 8.29 -3.70 14.44
CA ALA A 107 8.25 -3.04 15.76
C ALA A 107 9.27 -1.88 15.89
N LYS A 108 10.28 -1.84 15.01
CA LYS A 108 11.28 -0.76 14.93
C LYS A 108 11.58 -0.48 13.47
N VAL A 109 11.56 0.80 13.09
CA VAL A 109 11.78 1.27 11.74
C VAL A 109 12.88 2.33 11.78
N ASP A 110 13.97 2.09 11.05
CA ASP A 110 15.07 3.05 10.95
C ASP A 110 14.64 4.25 10.08
N ASP A 111 14.72 5.46 10.63
CA ASP A 111 14.52 6.72 9.90
C ASP A 111 15.90 7.33 9.60
N HIS A 112 16.53 6.84 8.53
CA HIS A 112 17.88 7.25 8.14
C HIS A 112 17.89 7.84 6.74
N PHE A 113 18.06 9.16 6.65
CA PHE A 113 18.11 9.88 5.39
C PHE A 113 19.07 11.07 5.42
N ASN A 114 19.54 11.46 4.25
CA ASN A 114 20.12 12.78 4.04
C ASN A 114 19.03 13.73 3.53
N GLU A 115 19.04 14.98 4.00
CA GLU A 115 18.12 16.04 3.58
C GLU A 115 18.85 17.21 2.92
N LEU A 116 18.22 17.80 1.90
CA LEU A 116 18.61 19.05 1.25
C LEU A 116 17.40 19.98 1.20
N VAL A 117 17.54 21.18 1.76
CA VAL A 117 16.54 22.25 1.67
C VAL A 117 17.12 23.38 0.81
N LEU A 118 16.48 23.65 -0.33
CA LEU A 118 16.79 24.80 -1.17
C LEU A 118 15.80 25.92 -0.92
N MET A 119 16.28 27.06 -0.41
CA MET A 119 15.50 28.29 -0.33
C MET A 119 15.61 29.04 -1.66
N ILE A 120 14.50 29.19 -2.37
CA ILE A 120 14.44 29.81 -3.69
C ILE A 120 13.66 31.11 -3.56
N SER A 121 14.25 32.22 -3.99
CA SER A 121 13.69 33.55 -3.79
C SER A 121 13.65 34.37 -5.08
N ASN A 122 12.61 35.18 -5.22
CA ASN A 122 12.50 36.24 -6.22
C ASN A 122 11.97 37.52 -5.55
N GLN A 123 12.88 38.44 -5.22
CA GLN A 123 12.57 39.68 -4.52
C GLN A 123 11.74 40.67 -5.36
N THR A 124 11.68 40.51 -6.70
CA THR A 124 10.86 41.35 -7.57
C THR A 124 9.45 40.79 -7.77
N SER A 125 9.16 39.60 -7.23
CA SER A 125 7.84 39.00 -7.29
C SER A 125 6.90 39.68 -6.30
N ASN A 126 5.77 40.18 -6.81
CA ASN A 126 4.70 40.76 -5.99
C ASN A 126 3.71 39.71 -5.48
N LEU A 127 3.92 38.43 -5.78
CA LEU A 127 3.03 37.32 -5.46
C LEU A 127 3.58 36.53 -4.28
N LEU A 128 4.42 35.54 -4.55
CA LEU A 128 5.27 34.87 -3.57
C LEU A 128 6.72 35.32 -3.78
N GLN A 129 7.42 35.65 -2.71
CA GLN A 129 8.84 35.99 -2.78
C GLN A 129 9.74 34.79 -2.52
N ASN A 130 9.28 33.81 -1.74
CA ASN A 130 10.08 32.67 -1.33
C ASN A 130 9.30 31.35 -1.46
N ILE A 131 9.99 30.31 -1.93
CA ILE A 131 9.51 28.92 -1.95
C ILE A 131 10.66 27.97 -1.68
N GLN A 132 10.42 26.89 -0.94
CA GLN A 132 11.42 25.86 -0.66
C GLN A 132 11.19 24.62 -1.50
N ILE A 133 12.28 23.96 -1.89
CA ILE A 133 12.26 22.55 -2.27
C ILE A 133 13.00 21.79 -1.16
N VAL A 134 12.29 20.88 -0.51
CA VAL A 134 12.85 19.96 0.49
C VAL A 134 12.98 18.60 -0.14
N ALA A 135 14.18 18.01 -0.13
CA ALA A 135 14.45 16.70 -0.69
C ALA A 135 15.12 15.80 0.38
N ARG A 136 14.69 14.54 0.44
CA ARG A 136 15.22 13.48 1.30
C ARG A 136 15.65 12.30 0.45
N VAL A 137 16.77 11.70 0.81
CA VAL A 137 17.28 10.48 0.17
C VAL A 137 17.54 9.43 1.24
N TYR A 138 16.74 8.38 1.22
CA TYR A 138 16.84 7.18 2.06
C TYR A 138 17.73 6.15 1.37
N ASN A 139 17.90 4.94 1.91
CA ASN A 139 18.60 3.85 1.21
C ASN A 139 17.66 3.02 0.30
N ASP A 140 16.35 3.27 0.37
CA ASP A 140 15.28 2.59 -0.37
C ASP A 140 14.35 3.55 -1.14
N GLY A 141 14.74 4.81 -1.33
CA GLY A 141 14.06 5.75 -2.20
C GLY A 141 14.44 7.22 -2.00
N ILE A 142 13.82 8.10 -2.79
CA ILE A 142 13.90 9.55 -2.64
C ILE A 142 12.50 10.14 -2.43
N ALA A 143 12.45 11.28 -1.77
CA ALA A 143 11.23 12.06 -1.61
C ALA A 143 11.52 13.55 -1.72
N PHE A 144 10.61 14.32 -2.31
CA PHE A 144 10.72 15.78 -2.29
C PHE A 144 9.35 16.46 -2.21
N ARG A 145 9.32 17.69 -1.71
CA ARG A 145 8.11 18.51 -1.64
C ARG A 145 8.41 20.00 -1.79
N TYR A 146 7.36 20.76 -2.04
CA TYR A 146 7.39 22.22 -2.04
C TYR A 146 6.87 22.76 -0.69
N GLU A 147 7.51 23.81 -0.18
CA GLU A 147 7.03 24.51 1.01
C GLU A 147 6.99 26.02 0.77
N VAL A 148 5.90 26.67 1.17
CA VAL A 148 5.78 28.12 1.20
C VAL A 148 6.08 28.60 2.62
N PRO A 149 7.11 29.43 2.85
CA PRO A 149 7.40 29.95 4.18
C PRO A 149 6.20 30.66 4.81
N SER A 150 6.00 30.50 6.11
CA SER A 150 4.94 31.21 6.86
C SER A 150 5.13 32.73 6.92
N THR A 151 6.31 33.22 6.54
CA THR A 151 6.63 34.65 6.42
C THR A 151 6.07 35.28 5.14
N GLU A 152 5.62 34.48 4.18
CA GLU A 152 4.87 34.99 3.03
C GLU A 152 3.52 35.53 3.51
N THR A 153 2.91 36.41 2.72
CA THR A 153 1.67 37.11 3.13
C THR A 153 0.49 36.87 2.18
N LYS A 154 0.74 36.27 1.01
CA LYS A 154 -0.27 36.12 -0.04
C LYS A 154 -0.63 34.66 -0.26
N THR A 155 -1.90 34.48 -0.61
CA THR A 155 -2.45 33.23 -1.11
C THR A 155 -2.68 33.36 -2.62
N ILE A 156 -2.30 32.35 -3.40
CA ILE A 156 -2.35 32.39 -4.87
C ILE A 156 -2.97 31.10 -5.40
N GLY A 157 -3.85 31.22 -6.39
CA GLY A 157 -4.45 30.08 -7.07
C GLY A 157 -3.50 29.36 -8.03
N VAL A 158 -3.63 28.04 -8.12
CA VAL A 158 -2.79 27.15 -8.92
C VAL A 158 -3.61 26.50 -10.02
N THR A 159 -3.10 26.58 -11.26
CA THR A 159 -3.71 25.94 -12.43
C THR A 159 -3.12 24.56 -12.70
N SER A 160 -1.84 24.33 -12.41
CA SER A 160 -1.23 23.00 -12.46
C SER A 160 0.05 22.89 -11.62
N GLU A 161 0.37 21.68 -11.17
CA GLU A 161 1.73 21.31 -10.74
C GLU A 161 2.53 20.84 -11.97
N LEU A 162 3.75 21.34 -12.13
CA LEU A 162 4.63 21.05 -13.27
C LEU A 162 5.57 19.86 -13.04
N THR A 163 5.53 19.26 -11.85
CA THR A 163 6.30 18.05 -11.56
C THR A 163 6.02 16.99 -12.62
N ALA A 164 7.08 16.36 -13.13
CA ALA A 164 6.96 15.23 -14.04
C ALA A 164 8.00 14.14 -13.72
N TYR A 165 7.87 13.01 -14.40
CA TYR A 165 8.77 11.87 -14.34
C TYR A 165 9.20 11.53 -15.77
N HIS A 166 10.42 11.93 -16.15
CA HIS A 166 11.02 11.59 -17.43
C HIS A 166 11.82 10.31 -17.27
N PHE A 167 11.28 9.17 -17.67
CA PHE A 167 12.00 7.89 -17.56
C PHE A 167 13.06 7.76 -18.66
N THR A 168 14.22 7.20 -18.29
CA THR A 168 15.37 7.08 -19.21
C THR A 168 15.18 6.03 -20.29
N ASP A 169 14.24 5.10 -20.12
CA ASP A 169 13.97 3.98 -21.02
C ASP A 169 12.49 3.59 -21.01
N ASN A 170 12.11 2.66 -21.89
CA ASN A 170 10.76 2.14 -22.02
C ASN A 170 10.51 0.99 -21.03
N PHE A 171 10.42 1.30 -19.74
CA PHE A 171 10.23 0.33 -18.67
C PHE A 171 8.85 -0.35 -18.71
N THR A 172 8.69 -1.46 -17.98
CA THR A 172 7.38 -2.09 -17.76
C THR A 172 6.75 -1.54 -16.49
N ALA A 173 5.47 -1.19 -16.54
CA ALA A 173 4.73 -0.63 -15.41
C ALA A 173 3.42 -1.36 -15.10
N TRP A 174 3.02 -1.26 -13.83
CA TRP A 174 1.73 -1.64 -13.29
C TRP A 174 1.15 -0.51 -12.45
N CYS A 175 -0.14 -0.23 -12.57
CA CYS A 175 -0.81 0.84 -11.84
C CYS A 175 -2.05 0.33 -11.10
N TYR A 176 -2.41 1.05 -10.04
CA TYR A 176 -3.73 0.90 -9.42
C TYR A 176 -4.86 1.18 -10.42
N ASN A 177 -5.95 0.42 -10.33
CA ASN A 177 -7.08 0.48 -11.26
C ASN A 177 -8.45 0.44 -10.57
N GLY A 178 -8.56 1.07 -9.40
CA GLY A 178 -9.79 0.96 -8.61
C GLY A 178 -9.99 -0.45 -8.08
N GLU A 179 -11.25 -0.85 -7.99
CA GLU A 179 -11.72 -2.20 -7.63
C GLU A 179 -11.56 -3.24 -8.77
N ASN A 180 -10.68 -2.99 -9.74
CA ASN A 180 -10.41 -3.90 -10.84
C ASN A 180 -8.98 -4.47 -10.76
N HIS A 181 -8.71 -5.49 -11.57
CA HIS A 181 -7.35 -5.94 -11.84
C HIS A 181 -6.47 -4.75 -12.26
N ASN A 182 -5.24 -4.72 -11.76
CA ASN A 182 -4.26 -3.66 -12.05
C ASN A 182 -4.10 -3.44 -13.57
N ILE A 183 -3.84 -2.19 -13.96
CA ILE A 183 -3.39 -1.91 -15.32
C ILE A 183 -1.95 -2.41 -15.42
N GLY A 184 -1.64 -3.15 -16.48
CA GLY A 184 -0.30 -3.66 -16.79
C GLY A 184 -0.22 -5.19 -16.78
N PRO A 185 0.94 -5.79 -17.11
CA PRO A 185 2.17 -5.11 -17.52
C PRO A 185 1.98 -4.35 -18.84
N GLU A 186 2.34 -3.07 -18.86
CA GLU A 186 2.42 -2.27 -20.08
C GLU A 186 3.80 -1.61 -20.18
N LEU A 187 4.31 -1.44 -21.39
CA LEU A 187 5.49 -0.60 -21.59
C LEU A 187 5.10 0.88 -21.40
N LEU A 188 6.01 1.71 -20.88
CA LEU A 188 5.73 3.13 -20.65
C LEU A 188 5.22 3.86 -21.91
N THR A 189 5.72 3.49 -23.10
CA THR A 189 5.29 4.05 -24.38
C THR A 189 3.90 3.60 -24.83
N GLU A 190 3.35 2.56 -24.21
CA GLU A 190 2.01 2.04 -24.48
C GLU A 190 0.97 2.65 -23.54
N SER A 191 1.40 3.20 -22.40
CA SER A 191 0.53 3.91 -21.46
C SER A 191 -0.10 5.15 -22.10
N ASP A 192 -1.41 5.31 -21.91
CA ASP A 192 -2.17 6.46 -22.39
C ASP A 192 -3.23 6.90 -21.39
N GLY A 193 -3.35 8.21 -21.18
CA GLY A 193 -4.32 8.82 -20.28
C GLY A 193 -3.96 8.68 -18.80
N ARG A 194 -5.01 8.66 -17.95
CA ARG A 194 -4.88 8.71 -16.49
C ARG A 194 -4.23 7.44 -15.92
N ARG A 195 -3.34 7.59 -14.94
CA ARG A 195 -2.78 6.52 -14.11
C ARG A 195 -2.85 6.92 -12.64
N LEU A 196 -3.40 6.03 -11.81
CA LEU A 196 -3.49 6.23 -10.37
C LEU A 196 -2.28 5.60 -9.68
N PRO A 197 -1.76 6.21 -8.60
CA PRO A 197 -0.67 5.64 -7.84
C PRO A 197 -1.18 4.48 -6.96
N PRO A 198 -0.30 3.61 -6.46
CA PRO A 198 1.11 3.54 -6.79
C PRO A 198 1.31 3.03 -8.22
N MET A 199 2.30 3.61 -8.90
CA MET A 199 2.78 3.11 -10.19
C MET A 199 4.07 2.34 -9.97
N THR A 200 4.01 1.01 -10.01
CA THR A 200 5.16 0.12 -9.83
C THR A 200 5.82 -0.16 -11.18
N ILE A 201 7.15 -0.12 -11.22
CA ILE A 201 7.93 -0.14 -12.46
C ILE A 201 9.06 -1.14 -12.33
N LYS A 202 9.20 -1.99 -13.34
CA LYS A 202 10.35 -2.86 -13.54
C LYS A 202 11.24 -2.22 -14.61
N ALA A 203 12.36 -1.64 -14.17
CA ALA A 203 13.33 -1.03 -15.08
C ALA A 203 14.25 -2.08 -15.71
N ASP A 204 14.57 -3.13 -14.96
CA ASP A 204 15.16 -4.39 -15.44
C ASP A 204 15.00 -5.52 -14.38
N SER A 205 15.86 -6.54 -14.41
CA SER A 205 15.85 -7.64 -13.43
C SER A 205 16.31 -7.25 -12.01
N GLN A 206 17.04 -6.14 -11.85
CA GLN A 206 17.73 -5.69 -10.65
C GLN A 206 17.34 -4.27 -10.20
N ASP A 207 16.52 -3.56 -10.96
CA ASP A 207 16.05 -2.20 -10.67
C ASP A 207 14.53 -2.13 -10.74
N TYR A 208 13.91 -1.84 -9.58
CA TYR A 208 12.48 -1.63 -9.43
C TYR A 208 12.22 -0.27 -8.81
N LEU A 209 11.13 0.38 -9.23
CA LEU A 209 10.69 1.67 -8.72
C LEU A 209 9.21 1.63 -8.36
N ALA A 210 8.78 2.51 -7.45
CA ALA A 210 7.37 2.87 -7.35
C ALA A 210 7.22 4.39 -7.22
N ILE A 211 6.33 4.97 -8.02
CA ILE A 211 5.94 6.38 -7.93
C ILE A 211 4.70 6.47 -7.04
N HIS A 212 4.80 7.29 -5.99
CA HIS A 212 3.72 7.49 -5.02
C HIS A 212 3.80 8.87 -4.35
N GLU A 213 2.94 9.14 -3.38
CA GLU A 213 3.03 10.30 -2.50
C GLU A 213 2.89 9.96 -1.01
N ALA A 214 3.28 10.90 -0.15
CA ALA A 214 3.14 10.78 1.29
C ALA A 214 2.77 12.12 1.95
N TYR A 215 2.12 12.07 3.11
CA TYR A 215 1.69 13.24 3.89
C TYR A 215 0.81 14.21 3.09
N LEU A 216 -0.25 13.67 2.47
CA LEU A 216 -1.25 14.43 1.74
C LEU A 216 -2.20 15.15 2.71
N ILE A 217 -1.89 16.40 3.04
CA ILE A 217 -2.72 17.24 3.93
C ILE A 217 -3.75 18.05 3.14
N ASP A 218 -3.36 18.65 2.03
CA ASP A 218 -4.22 19.54 1.23
C ASP A 218 -4.02 19.30 -0.26
N GLY A 219 -5.06 19.60 -1.03
CA GLY A 219 -5.12 19.36 -2.47
C GLY A 219 -5.63 17.97 -2.86
N GLU A 220 -5.60 17.75 -4.18
CA GLU A 220 -6.02 16.50 -4.79
C GLU A 220 -4.98 15.39 -4.58
N PRO A 221 -5.41 14.14 -4.31
CA PRO A 221 -4.54 12.97 -4.34
C PRO A 221 -3.82 12.87 -5.68
N LEU A 222 -2.58 12.39 -5.65
CA LEU A 222 -1.71 12.20 -6.81
C LEU A 222 -2.43 11.46 -7.93
N VAL A 223 -2.46 12.07 -9.11
CA VAL A 223 -2.92 11.47 -10.36
C VAL A 223 -1.89 11.76 -11.44
N LEU A 224 -1.43 10.71 -12.11
CA LEU A 224 -0.50 10.81 -13.23
C LEU A 224 -1.26 10.82 -14.55
N ASN A 225 -0.66 11.45 -15.55
CA ASN A 225 -1.10 11.39 -16.93
C ASN A 225 0.04 10.91 -17.83
N ALA A 226 -0.25 9.88 -18.61
CA ALA A 226 0.62 9.34 -19.65
C ALA A 226 0.12 9.78 -21.03
N LYS A 227 1.03 9.79 -22.01
CA LYS A 227 0.69 9.96 -23.41
C LYS A 227 1.37 8.87 -24.22
N LYS A 228 0.59 8.15 -25.02
CA LYS A 228 1.10 7.08 -25.88
C LYS A 228 2.29 7.56 -26.74
N GLY A 229 3.31 6.71 -26.85
CA GLY A 229 4.57 6.97 -27.52
C GLY A 229 5.61 7.74 -26.68
N GLY A 230 5.23 8.25 -25.51
CA GLY A 230 6.12 8.97 -24.59
C GLY A 230 6.69 8.09 -23.47
N ARG A 231 7.69 8.62 -22.77
CA ARG A 231 8.24 8.05 -21.51
C ARG A 231 8.13 9.06 -20.37
N VAL A 232 7.16 9.96 -20.49
CA VAL A 232 6.96 11.12 -19.62
C VAL A 232 5.61 11.00 -18.97
N PHE A 233 5.60 11.06 -17.63
CA PHE A 233 4.39 11.08 -16.82
C PHE A 233 4.31 12.43 -16.13
N THR A 234 3.24 13.18 -16.38
CA THR A 234 2.97 14.48 -15.75
C THR A 234 1.90 14.33 -14.67
N LEU A 235 1.76 15.32 -13.79
CA LEU A 235 0.67 15.36 -12.83
C LEU A 235 -0.59 15.98 -13.43
N SER A 236 -1.73 15.35 -13.16
CA SER A 236 -3.06 15.95 -13.35
C SER A 236 -3.61 16.53 -12.05
N SER A 237 -3.17 16.01 -10.92
CA SER A 237 -3.53 16.47 -9.59
C SER A 237 -2.81 17.77 -9.21
N LYS A 238 -3.49 18.66 -8.48
CA LYS A 238 -2.89 19.92 -8.00
C LYS A 238 -3.48 20.38 -6.66
N PRO A 239 -2.80 21.24 -5.89
CA PRO A 239 -3.47 22.05 -4.89
C PRO A 239 -4.36 23.10 -5.56
N ALA A 240 -5.42 23.54 -4.89
CA ALA A 240 -6.19 24.70 -5.34
C ALA A 240 -5.38 26.00 -5.20
N LYS A 241 -4.63 26.15 -4.10
CA LYS A 241 -3.91 27.38 -3.75
C LYS A 241 -2.58 27.09 -3.06
N LEU A 242 -1.64 28.03 -3.18
CA LEU A 242 -0.46 28.16 -2.33
C LEU A 242 -0.72 29.27 -1.31
N TYR A 243 -0.40 29.05 -0.05
CA TYR A 243 -0.61 30.01 1.04
C TYR A 243 0.56 29.98 2.04
N PRO A 244 0.71 30.98 2.93
CA PRO A 244 1.78 31.00 3.92
C PRO A 244 1.75 29.75 4.82
N GLY A 245 2.85 29.01 4.86
CA GLY A 245 2.94 27.74 5.60
C GLY A 245 2.46 26.50 4.81
N TYR A 246 2.03 26.66 3.56
CA TYR A 246 1.66 25.54 2.69
C TYR A 246 2.80 24.54 2.54
N LYS A 247 2.46 23.25 2.57
CA LYS A 247 3.35 22.13 2.27
C LYS A 247 2.64 21.23 1.29
N SER A 248 3.24 20.97 0.13
CA SER A 248 2.72 19.93 -0.74
C SER A 248 2.87 18.57 -0.07
N ALA A 249 2.09 17.59 -0.53
CA ALA A 249 2.43 16.20 -0.32
C ALA A 249 3.87 15.94 -0.82
N TRP A 250 4.54 14.97 -0.21
CA TRP A 250 5.80 14.47 -0.72
C TRP A 250 5.55 13.71 -2.01
N ARG A 251 6.32 13.99 -3.04
CA ARG A 251 6.47 13.13 -4.22
C ARG A 251 7.54 12.10 -3.88
N VAL A 252 7.19 10.82 -3.99
CA VAL A 252 8.05 9.71 -3.55
C VAL A 252 8.39 8.82 -4.74
N ILE A 253 9.67 8.48 -4.84
CA ILE A 253 10.17 7.44 -5.73
C ILE A 253 10.85 6.39 -4.86
N LEU A 254 10.14 5.29 -4.59
CA LEU A 254 10.73 4.12 -3.95
C LEU A 254 11.68 3.43 -4.93
N TYR A 255 12.75 2.85 -4.43
CA TYR A 255 13.73 2.11 -5.23
C TYR A 255 14.18 0.86 -4.50
N GLY A 256 14.30 -0.24 -5.23
CA GLY A 256 14.75 -1.50 -4.69
C GLY A 256 15.32 -2.43 -5.75
N THR A 257 16.12 -3.39 -5.31
CA THR A 257 16.74 -4.39 -6.20
C THR A 257 15.93 -5.68 -6.28
N THR A 258 14.87 -5.75 -5.50
CA THR A 258 13.84 -6.77 -5.55
C THR A 258 12.48 -6.07 -5.49
N ARG A 259 11.46 -6.70 -6.05
CA ARG A 259 10.08 -6.20 -5.98
C ARG A 259 9.60 -6.05 -4.53
N GLY A 260 10.00 -7.01 -3.69
CA GLY A 260 9.71 -7.01 -2.26
C GLY A 260 10.29 -5.83 -1.50
N ALA A 261 11.42 -5.25 -1.95
CA ALA A 261 11.98 -4.07 -1.31
C ALA A 261 11.06 -2.84 -1.39
N LEU A 262 10.22 -2.74 -2.43
CA LEU A 262 9.22 -1.68 -2.54
C LEU A 262 8.10 -1.89 -1.52
N THR A 263 7.57 -3.12 -1.45
CA THR A 263 6.50 -3.51 -0.52
C THR A 263 6.95 -3.44 0.94
N ASP A 264 8.21 -3.72 1.24
CA ASP A 264 8.79 -3.74 2.59
C ASP A 264 9.26 -2.34 3.06
N SER A 265 9.25 -1.33 2.18
CA SER A 265 9.67 0.04 2.51
C SER A 265 8.73 0.69 3.53
N HIS A 266 9.29 1.64 4.28
CA HIS A 266 8.60 2.49 5.26
C HIS A 266 8.69 3.99 4.94
N ILE A 267 9.24 4.39 3.79
CA ILE A 267 9.41 5.81 3.45
C ILE A 267 8.07 6.55 3.50
N ILE A 268 6.98 5.92 3.04
CA ILE A 268 5.65 6.54 2.99
C ILE A 268 5.20 6.92 4.41
N GLU A 269 5.32 6.01 5.38
CA GLU A 269 5.02 6.29 6.79
C GLU A 269 6.02 7.28 7.40
N LEU A 270 7.32 7.14 7.14
CA LEU A 270 8.39 7.97 7.72
C LEU A 270 8.35 9.44 7.28
N LEU A 271 7.66 9.75 6.19
CA LEU A 271 7.45 11.13 5.73
C LEU A 271 6.28 11.84 6.42
N ASN A 272 5.48 11.11 7.20
CA ASN A 272 4.40 11.66 8.03
C ASN A 272 4.93 12.02 9.43
N PRO A 273 4.34 13.01 10.12
CA PRO A 273 4.69 13.34 11.48
C PRO A 273 4.21 12.25 12.46
N ALA A 274 4.75 12.27 13.68
CA ALA A 274 4.16 11.53 14.79
C ALA A 274 2.78 12.11 15.18
N PRO A 275 1.94 11.37 15.91
CA PRO A 275 0.71 11.90 16.47
C PRO A 275 0.98 13.12 17.36
N LEU A 276 0.02 14.04 17.45
CA LEU A 276 0.11 15.15 18.39
C LEU A 276 -0.01 14.63 19.84
N PRO A 277 0.68 15.24 20.83
CA PRO A 277 0.73 14.73 22.21
C PRO A 277 -0.61 14.59 22.93
N GLU A 278 -1.64 15.32 22.51
CA GLU A 278 -3.00 15.27 23.07
C GLU A 278 -3.77 14.00 22.70
N TYR A 279 -3.33 13.24 21.68
CA TYR A 279 -3.96 11.99 21.31
C TYR A 279 -3.26 10.79 21.95
N ASP A 280 -4.02 9.99 22.71
CA ASP A 280 -3.59 8.65 23.13
C ASP A 280 -4.13 7.59 22.16
N PHE A 281 -3.23 6.73 21.68
CA PHE A 281 -3.54 5.61 20.80
C PHE A 281 -3.21 4.25 21.42
N SER A 282 -2.99 4.17 22.74
CA SER A 282 -2.74 2.92 23.47
C SER A 282 -3.88 1.89 23.34
N TRP A 283 -5.08 2.34 22.99
CA TRP A 283 -6.26 1.54 22.74
C TRP A 283 -6.29 0.88 21.35
N VAL A 284 -5.49 1.36 20.39
CA VAL A 284 -5.46 0.85 19.01
C VAL A 284 -4.91 -0.56 19.00
N LYS A 285 -5.74 -1.50 18.55
CA LYS A 285 -5.40 -2.93 18.50
C LYS A 285 -5.66 -3.45 17.08
N PRO A 286 -4.62 -3.76 16.30
CA PRO A 286 -4.81 -4.48 15.05
C PRO A 286 -5.24 -5.93 15.33
N GLY A 287 -5.99 -6.54 14.41
CA GLY A 287 -6.43 -7.92 14.60
C GLY A 287 -7.14 -8.54 13.40
N LEU A 288 -7.65 -9.75 13.63
CA LEU A 288 -8.52 -10.46 12.70
C LEU A 288 -9.98 -10.12 13.00
N ALA A 289 -10.77 -9.99 11.93
CA ALA A 289 -12.19 -9.72 12.01
C ALA A 289 -13.00 -10.71 11.17
N LEU A 290 -14.14 -11.15 11.68
CA LEU A 290 -15.18 -11.80 10.89
C LEU A 290 -16.03 -10.75 10.17
N TRP A 291 -16.69 -11.13 9.08
CA TRP A 291 -17.53 -10.22 8.28
C TRP A 291 -18.93 -10.76 8.06
N ASP A 292 -19.95 -10.13 8.63
CA ASP A 292 -21.32 -10.64 8.55
C ASP A 292 -21.93 -10.58 7.13
N TRP A 293 -21.53 -9.59 6.32
CA TRP A 293 -22.03 -9.37 4.96
C TRP A 293 -21.83 -10.59 4.07
N ARG A 294 -20.64 -11.20 4.12
CA ARG A 294 -20.31 -12.40 3.34
C ARG A 294 -20.73 -13.69 4.02
N MET A 295 -21.16 -13.64 5.27
CA MET A 295 -21.88 -14.76 5.90
C MET A 295 -23.35 -14.80 5.47
N ASN A 296 -23.95 -13.65 5.15
CA ASN A 296 -25.38 -13.54 4.83
C ASN A 296 -25.79 -14.50 3.71
N GLY A 297 -26.87 -15.26 3.92
CA GLY A 297 -27.39 -16.29 3.01
C GLY A 297 -26.65 -17.63 3.07
N ALA A 298 -25.50 -17.74 3.74
CA ALA A 298 -24.83 -19.03 3.93
C ALA A 298 -25.71 -19.98 4.76
N LYS A 299 -25.74 -21.26 4.37
CA LYS A 299 -26.54 -22.29 5.02
C LYS A 299 -25.66 -23.42 5.54
N THR A 300 -25.97 -23.86 6.75
CA THR A 300 -25.45 -25.07 7.38
C THR A 300 -26.62 -25.91 7.91
N ASP A 301 -26.34 -27.09 8.43
CA ASP A 301 -27.36 -28.00 8.95
C ASP A 301 -28.23 -27.31 10.03
N GLY A 302 -29.46 -26.97 9.64
CA GLY A 302 -30.46 -26.36 10.50
C GLY A 302 -30.32 -24.85 10.77
N PHE A 303 -29.37 -24.14 10.12
CA PHE A 303 -29.19 -22.70 10.32
C PHE A 303 -28.91 -21.95 9.01
N SER A 304 -29.59 -20.81 8.83
CA SER A 304 -29.32 -19.86 7.75
C SER A 304 -28.75 -18.59 8.35
N TYR A 305 -27.57 -18.18 7.89
CA TYR A 305 -26.97 -16.92 8.29
C TYR A 305 -27.72 -15.77 7.63
N GLU A 306 -28.07 -14.79 8.45
CA GLU A 306 -28.78 -13.57 8.08
C GLU A 306 -28.12 -12.38 8.77
N MET A 307 -28.40 -11.16 8.29
CA MET A 307 -27.99 -9.92 8.95
C MET A 307 -28.83 -9.67 10.23
N SER A 308 -28.69 -10.54 11.23
CA SER A 308 -29.57 -10.63 12.39
C SER A 308 -28.82 -11.04 13.66
N TYR A 309 -29.40 -10.69 14.82
CA TYR A 309 -28.81 -10.95 16.14
C TYR A 309 -28.40 -12.42 16.38
N PRO A 310 -29.20 -13.46 16.03
CA PRO A 310 -28.78 -14.85 16.20
C PRO A 310 -27.52 -15.21 15.39
N SER A 311 -27.39 -14.73 14.16
CA SER A 311 -26.21 -14.96 13.32
C SER A 311 -24.98 -14.26 13.90
N TRP A 312 -25.16 -13.03 14.35
CA TRP A 312 -24.09 -12.25 14.98
C TRP A 312 -23.60 -12.88 16.29
N LEU A 313 -24.48 -13.45 17.12
CA LEU A 313 -24.08 -14.18 18.32
C LEU A 313 -23.17 -15.37 17.98
N ARG A 314 -23.52 -16.16 16.95
CA ARG A 314 -22.69 -17.29 16.50
C ARG A 314 -21.31 -16.83 16.04
N ALA A 315 -21.24 -15.72 15.31
CA ALA A 315 -19.99 -15.14 14.86
C ALA A 315 -19.13 -14.64 16.04
N VAL A 316 -19.73 -13.94 17.01
CA VAL A 316 -19.02 -13.48 18.23
C VAL A 316 -18.53 -14.66 19.06
N ASP A 317 -19.33 -15.71 19.24
CA ASP A 317 -18.91 -16.90 20.00
C ASP A 317 -17.75 -17.61 19.33
N PHE A 318 -17.78 -17.76 18.01
CA PHE A 318 -16.65 -18.33 17.25
C PHE A 318 -15.41 -17.43 17.32
N ALA A 319 -15.57 -16.11 17.17
CA ALA A 319 -14.46 -15.17 17.31
C ALA A 319 -13.79 -15.29 18.68
N ALA A 320 -14.59 -15.35 19.76
CA ALA A 320 -14.09 -15.52 21.13
C ALA A 320 -13.38 -16.86 21.33
N GLU A 321 -13.97 -17.96 20.84
CA GLU A 321 -13.40 -19.31 20.89
C GLU A 321 -12.01 -19.36 20.22
N GLN A 322 -11.86 -18.66 19.11
CA GLN A 322 -10.67 -18.70 18.26
C GLN A 322 -9.68 -17.55 18.52
N GLY A 323 -10.01 -16.65 19.43
CA GLY A 323 -9.21 -15.45 19.74
C GLY A 323 -9.08 -14.51 18.54
N LEU A 324 -10.14 -14.35 17.75
CA LEU A 324 -10.30 -13.27 16.78
C LEU A 324 -10.80 -12.02 17.52
N GLY A 325 -10.30 -10.85 17.12
CA GLY A 325 -10.55 -9.62 17.86
C GLY A 325 -11.90 -9.00 17.57
N TYR A 326 -12.47 -9.25 16.39
CA TYR A 326 -13.55 -8.41 15.87
C TYR A 326 -14.62 -9.16 15.07
N LEU A 327 -15.80 -8.54 15.01
CA LEU A 327 -16.85 -8.79 14.01
C LEU A 327 -17.21 -7.46 13.36
N VAL A 328 -17.21 -7.42 12.02
CA VAL A 328 -17.69 -6.28 11.23
C VAL A 328 -19.13 -6.51 10.85
N LEU A 329 -19.99 -5.55 11.23
CA LEU A 329 -21.36 -5.45 10.77
C LEU A 329 -21.42 -4.48 9.59
N ASP A 330 -21.65 -5.02 8.41
CA ASP A 330 -21.70 -4.23 7.17
C ASP A 330 -23.10 -3.64 6.92
N ALA A 331 -23.30 -3.10 5.71
CA ALA A 331 -24.50 -2.42 5.26
C ALA A 331 -25.83 -3.08 5.69
N ASN A 332 -26.87 -2.26 5.79
CA ASN A 332 -28.25 -2.66 6.13
C ASN A 332 -28.53 -2.96 7.62
N TRP A 333 -27.62 -2.69 8.55
CA TRP A 333 -27.93 -2.85 9.98
C TRP A 333 -28.79 -1.69 10.55
N TYR A 334 -28.68 -0.47 10.01
CA TYR A 334 -29.48 0.70 10.40
C TYR A 334 -30.58 1.06 9.38
N GLY A 335 -30.94 0.12 8.50
CA GLY A 335 -31.87 0.30 7.39
C GLY A 335 -31.18 0.24 6.02
N PRO A 336 -31.92 0.23 4.90
CA PRO A 336 -31.36 0.02 3.56
C PRO A 336 -30.27 1.03 3.20
N GLU A 337 -29.10 0.54 2.79
CA GLU A 337 -27.85 1.28 2.62
C GLU A 337 -28.00 2.67 1.96
N PHE A 338 -28.66 2.75 0.80
CA PHE A 338 -28.75 4.00 0.05
C PHE A 338 -30.01 4.83 0.35
N HIS A 339 -30.82 4.43 1.33
CA HIS A 339 -32.02 5.18 1.70
C HIS A 339 -31.65 6.32 2.65
N SER A 340 -32.01 7.56 2.31
CA SER A 340 -31.62 8.75 3.08
C SER A 340 -32.20 8.81 4.49
N ASP A 341 -33.25 8.03 4.74
CA ASP A 341 -33.95 7.99 6.03
C ASP A 341 -33.44 6.87 6.95
N SER A 342 -32.45 6.09 6.50
CA SER A 342 -31.77 5.10 7.34
C SER A 342 -30.89 5.82 8.35
N ASP A 343 -31.43 5.99 9.56
CA ASP A 343 -30.78 6.69 10.66
C ASP A 343 -29.73 5.80 11.35
N PRO A 344 -28.43 6.15 11.29
CA PRO A 344 -27.35 5.34 11.86
C PRO A 344 -27.39 5.23 13.39
N VAL A 345 -28.22 6.03 14.08
CA VAL A 345 -28.36 6.01 15.54
C VAL A 345 -29.73 5.53 16.03
N SER A 346 -30.75 5.44 15.17
CA SER A 346 -32.08 4.96 15.56
C SER A 346 -32.78 4.01 14.58
N GLY A 347 -32.09 3.55 13.54
CA GLY A 347 -32.62 2.65 12.51
C GLY A 347 -32.89 1.21 12.98
N ASP A 348 -33.28 0.37 12.01
CA ASP A 348 -34.00 -0.89 12.20
C ASP A 348 -33.41 -1.84 13.27
N LYS A 349 -32.10 -2.12 13.24
CA LYS A 349 -31.46 -3.12 14.12
C LYS A 349 -30.58 -2.48 15.19
N VAL A 350 -30.64 -1.16 15.40
CA VAL A 350 -29.79 -0.45 16.37
C VAL A 350 -29.86 -1.07 17.77
N ASN A 351 -31.06 -1.45 18.23
CA ASN A 351 -31.21 -2.06 19.54
C ASN A 351 -30.50 -3.41 19.67
N ASP A 352 -30.52 -4.23 18.61
CA ASP A 352 -29.83 -5.52 18.60
C ASP A 352 -28.32 -5.33 18.47
N VAL A 353 -27.87 -4.34 17.69
CA VAL A 353 -26.45 -3.97 17.61
C VAL A 353 -25.93 -3.50 18.97
N ARG A 354 -26.69 -2.68 19.71
CA ARG A 354 -26.32 -2.25 21.07
C ARG A 354 -26.19 -3.44 22.04
N LYS A 355 -27.13 -4.40 21.97
CA LYS A 355 -27.02 -5.65 22.75
C LYS A 355 -25.79 -6.45 22.34
N LEU A 356 -25.50 -6.53 21.03
CA LEU A 356 -24.36 -7.26 20.50
C LEU A 356 -23.03 -6.64 20.92
N ILE A 357 -22.91 -5.31 20.94
CA ILE A 357 -21.71 -4.61 21.42
C ILE A 357 -21.43 -4.98 22.88
N GLN A 358 -22.47 -5.01 23.72
CA GLN A 358 -22.33 -5.42 25.11
C GLN A 358 -21.93 -6.91 25.24
N TYR A 359 -22.56 -7.80 24.47
CA TYR A 359 -22.20 -9.22 24.45
C TYR A 359 -20.77 -9.46 23.96
N GLY A 360 -20.37 -8.77 22.89
CA GLY A 360 -19.01 -8.80 22.36
C GLY A 360 -17.99 -8.36 23.42
N LYS A 361 -18.28 -7.29 24.17
CA LYS A 361 -17.43 -6.83 25.27
C LYS A 361 -17.26 -7.90 26.36
N GLU A 362 -18.31 -8.62 26.74
CA GLU A 362 -18.24 -9.74 27.69
C GLU A 362 -17.38 -10.91 27.19
N LYS A 363 -17.34 -11.09 25.86
CA LYS A 363 -16.56 -12.12 25.18
C LYS A 363 -15.16 -11.68 24.75
N GLY A 364 -14.82 -10.41 24.92
CA GLY A 364 -13.56 -9.84 24.44
C GLY A 364 -13.48 -9.65 22.91
N VAL A 365 -14.62 -9.54 22.22
CA VAL A 365 -14.74 -9.34 20.77
C VAL A 365 -15.34 -7.95 20.49
N GLY A 366 -14.62 -7.12 19.76
CA GLY A 366 -15.07 -5.78 19.37
C GLY A 366 -16.01 -5.81 18.16
N ILE A 367 -17.07 -5.00 18.19
CA ILE A 367 -18.03 -4.89 17.08
C ILE A 367 -17.74 -3.62 16.28
N TRP A 368 -17.55 -3.77 14.98
CA TRP A 368 -17.39 -2.66 14.04
C TRP A 368 -18.70 -2.37 13.33
N LEU A 369 -18.96 -1.08 13.08
CA LEU A 369 -20.20 -0.63 12.48
C LEU A 369 -19.93 0.03 11.13
N TYR A 370 -20.57 -0.47 10.09
CA TYR A 370 -20.55 0.20 8.80
C TYR A 370 -21.35 1.50 8.82
N LEU A 371 -20.83 2.52 8.14
CA LEU A 371 -21.47 3.81 7.91
C LEU A 371 -21.12 4.30 6.50
N ASN A 372 -22.12 4.45 5.64
CA ASN A 372 -21.90 5.02 4.31
C ASN A 372 -21.95 6.55 4.32
N ASP A 373 -21.45 7.16 3.23
CA ASP A 373 -21.40 8.61 3.06
C ASP A 373 -22.80 9.27 3.01
N VAL A 374 -23.85 8.53 2.61
CA VAL A 374 -25.25 9.03 2.66
C VAL A 374 -25.66 9.29 4.11
N GLY A 375 -25.51 8.29 4.99
CA GLY A 375 -25.78 8.44 6.42
C GLY A 375 -24.84 9.45 7.08
N GLY A 376 -23.54 9.37 6.77
CA GLY A 376 -22.51 10.24 7.33
C GLY A 376 -22.65 11.73 6.97
N LYS A 377 -23.30 12.07 5.86
CA LYS A 377 -23.59 13.46 5.47
C LYS A 377 -24.98 13.92 5.88
N LYS A 378 -25.96 13.02 5.90
CA LYS A 378 -27.35 13.36 6.28
C LYS A 378 -27.48 13.60 7.78
N PHE A 379 -26.82 12.78 8.58
CA PHE A 379 -26.84 12.86 10.03
C PHE A 379 -25.52 13.48 10.52
N PRO A 380 -25.51 14.28 11.60
CA PRO A 380 -24.29 14.97 12.03
C PRO A 380 -23.18 13.98 12.40
N ILE A 381 -22.15 13.86 11.56
CA ILE A 381 -21.10 12.84 11.68
C ILE A 381 -20.42 12.86 13.05
N GLU A 382 -20.18 14.04 13.64
CA GLU A 382 -19.57 14.14 14.96
C GLU A 382 -20.46 13.50 16.04
N LYS A 383 -21.78 13.69 15.95
CA LYS A 383 -22.73 13.11 16.90
C LYS A 383 -22.86 11.60 16.69
N THR A 384 -22.90 11.15 15.44
CA THR A 384 -22.99 9.72 15.11
C THR A 384 -21.77 8.96 15.62
N LEU A 385 -20.55 9.43 15.33
CA LEU A 385 -19.32 8.77 15.78
C LEU A 385 -19.15 8.85 17.30
N LYS A 386 -19.57 9.95 17.92
CA LYS A 386 -19.64 10.04 19.39
C LYS A 386 -20.58 9.00 19.98
N GLN A 387 -21.75 8.83 19.37
CA GLN A 387 -22.72 7.83 19.83
C GLN A 387 -22.17 6.40 19.70
N TYR A 388 -21.44 6.10 18.62
CA TYR A 388 -20.79 4.79 18.43
C TYR A 388 -19.72 4.52 19.49
N GLY A 389 -18.89 5.52 19.81
CA GLY A 389 -17.94 5.44 20.91
C GLY A 389 -18.62 5.22 22.26
N GLU A 390 -19.71 5.94 22.55
CA GLU A 390 -20.50 5.79 23.78
C GLU A 390 -21.17 4.40 23.91
N TRP A 391 -21.58 3.80 22.79
CA TRP A 391 -22.06 2.43 22.78
C TRP A 391 -20.95 1.41 23.04
N GLY A 392 -19.69 1.78 22.79
CA GLY A 392 -18.53 0.90 22.91
C GLY A 392 -18.20 0.12 21.64
N ALA A 393 -18.58 0.63 20.47
CA ALA A 393 -18.12 0.05 19.20
C ALA A 393 -16.59 0.08 19.10
N ALA A 394 -16.01 -0.88 18.40
CA ALA A 394 -14.56 -1.00 18.24
C ALA A 394 -14.02 -0.22 17.04
N GLY A 395 -14.86 0.04 16.04
CA GLY A 395 -14.46 0.75 14.83
C GLY A 395 -15.60 0.98 13.85
N VAL A 396 -15.25 1.63 12.75
CA VAL A 396 -16.16 2.00 11.67
C VAL A 396 -15.57 1.57 10.33
N LYS A 397 -16.39 0.91 9.50
CA LYS A 397 -16.11 0.75 8.06
C LYS A 397 -16.86 1.85 7.32
N TYR A 398 -16.15 2.77 6.69
CA TYR A 398 -16.74 3.95 6.06
C TYR A 398 -16.71 3.83 4.53
N GLY A 399 -17.88 3.79 3.89
CA GLY A 399 -18.04 3.50 2.46
C GLY A 399 -18.66 4.63 1.62
N PHE A 400 -18.57 4.47 0.31
CA PHE A 400 -19.18 5.30 -0.75
C PHE A 400 -18.89 6.81 -0.67
N MET A 401 -17.67 7.23 -0.33
CA MET A 401 -17.31 8.65 -0.26
C MET A 401 -17.61 9.38 -1.58
N ARG A 402 -18.45 10.42 -1.53
CA ARG A 402 -18.80 11.29 -2.66
C ARG A 402 -18.12 12.66 -2.58
N GLY A 403 -17.92 13.28 -3.74
CA GLY A 403 -17.31 14.61 -3.87
C GLY A 403 -16.14 14.58 -4.85
N ASN A 404 -15.57 15.76 -5.11
CA ASN A 404 -14.30 15.82 -5.84
C ASN A 404 -13.15 15.28 -4.98
N HIS A 405 -11.98 15.02 -5.57
CA HIS A 405 -10.92 14.33 -4.84
C HIS A 405 -10.33 15.14 -3.67
N GLU A 406 -10.32 16.48 -3.75
CA GLU A 406 -9.88 17.35 -2.65
C GLU A 406 -10.87 17.29 -1.47
N GLU A 407 -12.18 17.29 -1.76
CA GLU A 407 -13.23 17.08 -0.77
C GLU A 407 -13.12 15.70 -0.11
N LYS A 408 -12.94 14.63 -0.91
CA LYS A 408 -12.72 13.27 -0.39
C LYS A 408 -11.53 13.24 0.58
N ASN A 409 -10.40 13.85 0.20
CA ASN A 409 -9.21 13.91 1.05
C ASN A 409 -9.47 14.60 2.40
N ARG A 410 -10.07 15.78 2.39
CA ARG A 410 -10.43 16.50 3.63
C ARG A 410 -11.42 15.71 4.48
N TRP A 411 -12.38 15.05 3.84
CA TRP A 411 -13.38 14.25 4.52
C TRP A 411 -12.78 13.00 5.17
N THR A 412 -11.90 12.29 4.47
CA THR A 412 -11.12 11.18 5.04
C THR A 412 -10.37 11.61 6.30
N GLN A 413 -9.65 12.74 6.26
CA GLN A 413 -8.95 13.27 7.43
C GLN A 413 -9.90 13.64 8.59
N THR A 414 -11.05 14.22 8.26
CA THR A 414 -12.08 14.59 9.25
C THR A 414 -12.65 13.35 9.95
N VAL A 415 -13.09 12.34 9.19
CA VAL A 415 -13.61 11.09 9.75
C VAL A 415 -12.54 10.36 10.56
N THR A 416 -11.29 10.30 10.08
CA THR A 416 -10.18 9.64 10.81
C THR A 416 -9.98 10.28 12.18
N ARG A 417 -9.92 11.62 12.25
CA ARG A 417 -9.76 12.37 13.51
C ARG A 417 -10.95 12.15 14.45
N LEU A 418 -12.19 12.26 13.95
CA LEU A 418 -13.39 12.05 14.76
C LEU A 418 -13.47 10.63 15.31
N CYS A 419 -13.07 9.63 14.52
CA CYS A 419 -12.95 8.26 15.00
C CYS A 419 -11.90 8.15 16.12
N ALA A 420 -10.73 8.82 15.99
CA ALA A 420 -9.70 8.82 17.02
C ALA A 420 -10.19 9.46 18.34
N GLU A 421 -10.90 10.58 18.26
CA GLU A 421 -11.50 11.28 19.40
C GLU A 421 -12.52 10.42 20.17
N ASN A 422 -13.09 9.41 19.50
CA ASN A 422 -14.10 8.51 20.06
C ASN A 422 -13.58 7.07 20.24
N HIS A 423 -12.27 6.84 20.17
CA HIS A 423 -11.64 5.52 20.33
C HIS A 423 -12.15 4.45 19.34
N LEU A 424 -12.39 4.86 18.10
CA LEU A 424 -12.85 4.01 17.00
C LEU A 424 -11.73 3.77 15.99
N LEU A 425 -11.46 2.51 15.67
CA LEU A 425 -10.67 2.15 14.50
C LEU A 425 -11.44 2.54 13.22
N VAL A 426 -10.75 2.79 12.12
CA VAL A 426 -11.39 3.11 10.84
C VAL A 426 -10.79 2.32 9.68
N ASP A 427 -11.69 1.80 8.86
CA ASP A 427 -11.48 1.18 7.56
C ASP A 427 -12.24 1.99 6.50
N TYR A 428 -11.65 2.21 5.33
CA TYR A 428 -12.26 2.97 4.24
C TYR A 428 -12.53 2.09 3.03
N HIS A 429 -13.77 2.08 2.57
CA HIS A 429 -14.32 1.20 1.53
C HIS A 429 -14.82 2.03 0.33
N ASP A 430 -14.99 1.39 -0.84
CA ASP A 430 -15.51 1.98 -2.10
C ASP A 430 -14.74 3.20 -2.65
N ASP A 431 -13.68 2.97 -3.43
CA ASP A 431 -12.79 4.00 -3.99
C ASP A 431 -12.25 5.04 -2.96
N PRO A 432 -11.53 4.57 -1.92
CA PRO A 432 -10.95 5.46 -0.92
C PRO A 432 -9.77 6.25 -1.49
N VAL A 433 -9.46 7.40 -0.86
CA VAL A 433 -8.18 8.07 -1.09
C VAL A 433 -7.05 7.07 -0.83
N HIS A 434 -6.03 7.02 -1.68
CA HIS A 434 -4.95 6.06 -1.52
C HIS A 434 -4.20 6.24 -0.19
N PRO A 435 -3.57 5.20 0.38
CA PRO A 435 -2.76 5.37 1.58
C PRO A 435 -1.56 6.28 1.31
N TYR A 436 -1.31 7.25 2.19
CA TYR A 436 -0.21 8.22 2.07
C TYR A 436 0.66 8.25 3.33
N GLY A 437 0.62 7.17 4.11
CA GLY A 437 1.41 6.98 5.34
C GLY A 437 0.77 7.59 6.59
N GLN A 438 -0.49 8.01 6.51
CA GLN A 438 -1.22 8.62 7.63
C GLN A 438 -1.24 7.76 8.88
N MET A 439 -1.09 6.43 8.78
CA MET A 439 -1.09 5.52 9.92
C MET A 439 -0.01 5.84 10.97
N ARG A 440 1.06 6.58 10.58
CA ARG A 440 2.02 7.10 11.56
C ARG A 440 1.42 8.20 12.43
N THR A 441 0.67 9.12 11.83
CA THR A 441 0.00 10.23 12.51
C THR A 441 -1.29 9.79 13.20
N TRP A 442 -2.03 8.88 12.56
CA TRP A 442 -3.35 8.39 12.93
C TRP A 442 -3.37 6.84 12.93
N PRO A 443 -2.82 6.20 13.97
CA PRO A 443 -2.73 4.74 14.04
C PRO A 443 -4.09 4.03 14.03
N ASN A 444 -5.19 4.72 14.30
CA ASN A 444 -6.54 4.17 14.21
C ASN A 444 -7.03 3.96 12.76
N ALA A 445 -6.40 4.57 11.74
CA ALA A 445 -6.66 4.30 10.34
C ALA A 445 -5.95 3.02 9.90
N VAL A 446 -6.61 1.88 10.08
CA VAL A 446 -5.94 0.57 10.08
C VAL A 446 -5.91 -0.11 8.73
N THR A 447 -6.85 0.18 7.85
CA THR A 447 -6.89 -0.40 6.50
C THR A 447 -7.80 0.40 5.58
N ARG A 448 -7.87 -0.05 4.32
CA ARG A 448 -8.82 0.42 3.30
C ARG A 448 -8.86 -0.57 2.15
N GLU A 449 -9.97 -0.61 1.42
CA GLU A 449 -10.14 -1.55 0.32
C GLU A 449 -9.11 -1.35 -0.77
N PHE A 450 -9.04 -0.16 -1.39
CA PHE A 450 -8.00 0.28 -2.34
C PHE A 450 -7.42 -0.85 -3.23
N CYS A 451 -8.27 -1.74 -3.72
CA CYS A 451 -7.93 -2.91 -4.53
C CYS A 451 -9.21 -3.56 -5.05
N GLN A 452 -9.08 -4.55 -5.94
CA GLN A 452 -10.16 -5.50 -6.19
C GLN A 452 -10.23 -6.48 -5.02
N ALA A 453 -11.18 -6.27 -4.10
CA ALA A 453 -11.39 -7.16 -2.96
C ALA A 453 -12.11 -8.45 -3.35
N GLN A 454 -11.90 -9.51 -2.57
CA GLN A 454 -12.50 -10.82 -2.81
C GLN A 454 -13.99 -10.76 -2.45
N LEU A 455 -14.84 -11.27 -3.36
CA LEU A 455 -16.31 -11.35 -3.21
C LEU A 455 -17.03 -9.99 -3.18
N ASP A 456 -16.32 -8.87 -3.35
CA ASP A 456 -16.91 -7.53 -3.32
C ASP A 456 -17.29 -6.99 -4.71
N GLY A 457 -18.14 -5.96 -4.78
CA GLY A 457 -18.62 -5.37 -6.04
C GLY A 457 -19.29 -6.37 -7.01
N HIS A 458 -19.87 -7.47 -6.49
CA HIS A 458 -20.40 -8.61 -7.26
C HIS A 458 -19.36 -9.30 -8.17
N GLN A 459 -18.08 -9.15 -7.86
CA GLN A 459 -16.98 -9.69 -8.63
C GLN A 459 -16.11 -10.66 -7.82
N ILE A 460 -15.32 -11.42 -8.55
CA ILE A 460 -14.29 -12.29 -8.00
C ILE A 460 -13.01 -12.08 -8.80
N PHE A 461 -11.90 -11.93 -8.08
CA PHE A 461 -10.60 -11.84 -8.71
C PHE A 461 -9.99 -13.23 -8.96
N LEU A 462 -9.06 -13.27 -9.93
CA LEU A 462 -8.28 -14.47 -10.24
C LEU A 462 -6.97 -14.52 -9.43
N PRO A 463 -6.33 -15.69 -9.27
CA PRO A 463 -5.05 -15.81 -8.58
C PRO A 463 -4.00 -14.77 -9.02
N LYS A 464 -3.89 -14.49 -10.33
CA LYS A 464 -2.99 -13.46 -10.85
C LYS A 464 -3.27 -12.05 -10.31
N THR A 465 -4.54 -11.68 -10.08
CA THR A 465 -4.87 -10.38 -9.47
C THR A 465 -4.24 -10.27 -8.10
N PHE A 466 -4.39 -11.29 -7.25
CA PHE A 466 -3.82 -11.27 -5.90
C PHE A 466 -2.30 -11.05 -5.94
N VAL A 467 -1.56 -11.86 -6.70
CA VAL A 467 -0.10 -11.78 -6.80
C VAL A 467 0.40 -10.56 -7.61
N THR A 468 -0.51 -9.77 -8.20
CA THR A 468 -0.20 -8.44 -8.77
C THR A 468 -0.42 -7.36 -7.72
N SER A 469 -1.60 -7.32 -7.08
CA SER A 469 -2.01 -6.30 -6.10
C SER A 469 -1.04 -6.17 -4.92
N VAL A 470 -0.46 -7.26 -4.44
CA VAL A 470 0.52 -7.26 -3.32
C VAL A 470 1.86 -6.57 -3.67
N PHE A 471 2.16 -6.42 -4.95
CA PHE A 471 3.34 -5.67 -5.42
C PHE A 471 2.99 -4.31 -6.02
N VAL A 472 1.71 -4.00 -6.16
CA VAL A 472 1.24 -2.70 -6.65
C VAL A 472 0.56 -1.97 -5.50
N ASN A 473 -0.69 -2.30 -5.20
CA ASN A 473 -1.52 -1.63 -4.19
C ASN A 473 -0.87 -1.63 -2.80
N MET A 474 -0.30 -2.77 -2.37
CA MET A 474 0.26 -2.91 -1.00
C MET A 474 1.55 -2.12 -0.79
N VAL A 475 2.16 -1.61 -1.87
CA VAL A 475 3.28 -0.65 -1.79
C VAL A 475 2.83 0.66 -1.16
N ALA A 476 1.56 1.07 -1.37
CA ALA A 476 1.04 2.31 -0.80
C ALA A 476 0.78 2.20 0.71
N GLY A 477 0.32 1.05 1.19
CA GLY A 477 -0.05 0.86 2.59
C GLY A 477 -0.92 -0.38 2.85
N PRO A 478 -1.59 -0.45 4.02
CA PRO A 478 -2.46 -1.58 4.37
C PRO A 478 -3.68 -1.67 3.44
N LEU A 479 -4.10 -2.90 3.14
CA LEU A 479 -5.24 -3.21 2.26
C LEU A 479 -6.25 -4.11 2.95
N ASP A 480 -7.53 -3.83 2.76
CA ASP A 480 -8.61 -4.77 2.99
C ASP A 480 -8.94 -5.49 1.68
N MET A 481 -8.51 -6.75 1.57
CA MET A 481 -8.75 -7.58 0.38
C MET A 481 -9.78 -8.69 0.63
N ASN A 482 -10.29 -8.83 1.85
CA ASN A 482 -11.30 -9.82 2.23
C ASN A 482 -10.95 -11.29 1.90
N ASN A 483 -9.68 -11.67 2.04
CA ASN A 483 -9.19 -13.04 1.78
C ASN A 483 -9.61 -14.03 2.89
N GLY A 484 -9.52 -15.32 2.60
CA GLY A 484 -9.73 -16.38 3.60
C GLY A 484 -11.09 -17.06 3.48
N MET A 485 -11.60 -17.20 2.25
CA MET A 485 -12.84 -17.92 1.96
C MET A 485 -12.60 -19.44 1.99
N PHE A 486 -13.32 -20.18 2.83
CA PHE A 486 -13.14 -21.65 2.98
C PHE A 486 -14.27 -22.46 2.33
N ASP A 487 -15.40 -21.85 2.00
CA ASP A 487 -16.42 -22.42 1.14
C ASP A 487 -15.99 -22.32 -0.33
N LEU A 488 -15.17 -23.29 -0.74
CA LEU A 488 -14.66 -23.43 -2.10
C LEU A 488 -15.40 -24.53 -2.87
N ARG A 489 -16.67 -24.76 -2.56
CA ARG A 489 -17.52 -25.74 -3.26
C ARG A 489 -17.72 -25.37 -4.73
N GLN A 490 -18.01 -26.39 -5.55
CA GLN A 490 -18.34 -26.23 -6.96
C GLN A 490 -19.71 -25.57 -7.17
N GLY A 491 -19.79 -24.68 -8.16
CA GLY A 491 -21.00 -23.93 -8.48
C GLY A 491 -21.27 -22.75 -7.54
N ASN A 492 -22.43 -22.13 -7.72
CA ASN A 492 -22.84 -20.98 -6.93
C ASN A 492 -23.18 -21.41 -5.49
N THR A 493 -22.84 -20.55 -4.53
CA THR A 493 -23.19 -20.74 -3.12
C THR A 493 -24.60 -20.22 -2.82
N THR A 494 -25.04 -20.35 -1.57
CA THR A 494 -26.32 -19.79 -1.12
C THR A 494 -26.21 -18.35 -0.63
N ARG A 495 -25.01 -17.76 -0.62
CA ARG A 495 -24.77 -16.42 -0.08
C ARG A 495 -25.52 -15.35 -0.84
N THR A 496 -25.96 -14.36 -0.10
CA THR A 496 -26.59 -13.15 -0.62
C THR A 496 -25.51 -12.23 -1.18
N ASP A 497 -25.89 -11.32 -2.09
CA ASP A 497 -25.03 -10.34 -2.76
C ASP A 497 -24.01 -10.94 -3.74
N CYS A 498 -23.10 -11.80 -3.29
CA CYS A 498 -22.14 -12.50 -4.15
C CYS A 498 -22.15 -14.01 -3.88
N ASN A 499 -22.68 -14.78 -4.84
CA ASN A 499 -22.75 -16.24 -4.74
C ASN A 499 -21.78 -16.98 -5.68
N LEU A 500 -20.89 -16.25 -6.36
CA LEU A 500 -19.98 -16.81 -7.34
C LEU A 500 -18.91 -17.71 -6.67
N PRO A 501 -18.44 -18.76 -7.35
CA PRO A 501 -17.38 -19.62 -6.82
C PRO A 501 -16.02 -18.92 -6.82
N VAL A 502 -15.27 -19.00 -5.72
CA VAL A 502 -13.91 -18.44 -5.63
C VAL A 502 -12.89 -19.37 -6.32
N PRO A 503 -12.12 -18.87 -7.30
CA PRO A 503 -11.10 -19.62 -8.04
C PRO A 503 -9.77 -19.57 -7.26
N SER A 504 -9.68 -20.40 -6.22
CA SER A 504 -8.55 -20.47 -5.30
C SER A 504 -8.42 -21.87 -4.69
N THR A 505 -7.37 -22.12 -3.91
CA THR A 505 -7.26 -23.30 -3.01
C THR A 505 -7.38 -22.86 -1.56
N LEU A 506 -7.77 -23.77 -0.65
CA LEU A 506 -7.85 -23.46 0.78
C LEU A 506 -6.51 -22.96 1.34
N THR A 507 -5.41 -23.53 0.88
CA THR A 507 -4.06 -23.16 1.32
C THR A 507 -3.69 -21.76 0.83
N ALA A 508 -4.08 -21.38 -0.40
CA ALA A 508 -3.92 -20.05 -0.94
C ALA A 508 -4.74 -19.04 -0.15
N GLU A 509 -6.03 -19.31 0.08
CA GLU A 509 -6.90 -18.42 0.86
C GLU A 509 -6.36 -18.14 2.26
N ALA A 510 -5.89 -19.18 2.96
CA ALA A 510 -5.23 -19.00 4.26
C ALA A 510 -3.93 -18.19 4.14
N ALA A 511 -3.07 -18.49 3.16
CA ALA A 511 -1.81 -17.77 2.97
C ALA A 511 -2.02 -16.29 2.63
N ARG A 512 -3.05 -15.98 1.82
CA ARG A 512 -3.41 -14.63 1.39
C ARG A 512 -3.75 -13.72 2.57
N THR A 513 -4.37 -14.24 3.63
CA THR A 513 -4.65 -13.47 4.86
C THR A 513 -3.37 -12.95 5.52
N LEU A 514 -2.29 -13.74 5.55
CA LEU A 514 -0.99 -13.31 6.08
C LEU A 514 -0.27 -12.36 5.10
N ILE A 515 -0.29 -12.69 3.81
CA ILE A 515 0.46 -11.95 2.80
C ILE A 515 -0.04 -10.50 2.73
N THR A 516 -1.35 -10.28 2.67
CA THR A 516 -1.95 -8.95 2.67
C THR A 516 -1.66 -8.23 3.97
N PHE A 517 -0.92 -7.12 3.90
CA PHE A 517 -0.69 -6.28 5.07
C PHE A 517 -1.97 -5.50 5.38
N SER A 518 -2.49 -5.69 6.59
CA SER A 518 -3.65 -4.95 7.09
C SER A 518 -3.55 -4.80 8.60
N GLY A 519 -4.08 -3.69 9.15
CA GLY A 519 -4.33 -3.59 10.59
C GLY A 519 -5.64 -4.26 11.02
N ALA A 520 -6.55 -4.53 10.09
CA ALA A 520 -7.76 -5.32 10.30
C ALA A 520 -7.87 -6.36 9.18
N THR A 521 -7.47 -7.61 9.45
CA THR A 521 -7.58 -8.70 8.47
C THR A 521 -8.99 -9.27 8.53
N ILE A 522 -9.84 -8.84 7.59
CA ILE A 522 -11.24 -9.26 7.51
C ILE A 522 -11.32 -10.58 6.74
N ILE A 523 -11.94 -11.60 7.34
CA ILE A 523 -12.13 -12.93 6.76
C ILE A 523 -13.63 -13.19 6.51
N PRO A 524 -14.03 -13.66 5.32
CA PRO A 524 -15.42 -13.53 4.85
C PRO A 524 -16.35 -14.70 5.20
N ASP A 525 -15.85 -15.79 5.77
CA ASP A 525 -16.61 -17.05 5.83
C ASP A 525 -17.27 -17.33 7.19
N ILE A 526 -18.20 -18.29 7.21
CA ILE A 526 -18.91 -18.72 8.41
C ILE A 526 -18.06 -19.66 9.28
N PRO A 527 -18.28 -19.66 10.61
CA PRO A 527 -17.63 -20.55 11.57
C PRO A 527 -17.51 -22.03 11.15
N GLU A 528 -18.53 -22.59 10.51
CA GLU A 528 -18.58 -24.01 10.15
C GLU A 528 -17.55 -24.40 9.09
N PHE A 529 -17.30 -23.55 8.09
CA PHE A 529 -16.29 -23.82 7.08
C PHE A 529 -14.87 -23.69 7.66
N TYR A 530 -14.64 -22.76 8.57
CA TYR A 530 -13.37 -22.67 9.30
C TYR A 530 -13.11 -23.91 10.17
N ARG A 531 -14.14 -24.40 10.88
CA ARG A 531 -14.03 -25.62 11.72
C ARG A 531 -13.75 -26.89 10.91
N LYS A 532 -14.12 -26.94 9.62
CA LYS A 532 -13.81 -28.07 8.72
C LYS A 532 -12.29 -28.22 8.48
N TYR A 533 -11.52 -27.14 8.60
CA TYR A 533 -10.08 -27.13 8.28
C TYR A 533 -9.20 -26.56 9.42
N PRO A 534 -9.15 -27.22 10.59
CA PRO A 534 -8.46 -26.70 11.77
C PRO A 534 -6.99 -26.33 11.56
N PRO A 535 -6.16 -27.07 10.80
CA PRO A 535 -4.76 -26.68 10.58
C PRO A 535 -4.59 -25.33 9.88
N LEU A 536 -5.34 -25.09 8.80
CA LEU A 536 -5.28 -23.82 8.08
C LEU A 536 -5.83 -22.69 8.93
N PHE A 537 -6.90 -22.95 9.68
CA PHE A 537 -7.46 -21.94 10.57
C PHE A 537 -6.53 -21.60 11.75
N ARG A 538 -5.75 -22.55 12.28
CA ARG A 538 -4.69 -22.25 13.27
C ARG A 538 -3.61 -21.34 12.71
N PHE A 539 -3.28 -21.44 11.42
CA PHE A 539 -2.36 -20.51 10.76
C PHE A 539 -2.96 -19.10 10.71
N ILE A 540 -4.25 -18.98 10.36
CA ILE A 540 -4.97 -17.70 10.33
C ILE A 540 -5.04 -17.10 11.74
N SER A 541 -5.57 -17.83 12.74
CA SER A 541 -5.71 -17.32 14.11
C SER A 541 -4.37 -17.09 14.83
N GLY A 542 -3.28 -17.69 14.32
CA GLY A 542 -1.91 -17.47 14.77
C GLY A 542 -1.32 -16.11 14.41
N GLN A 543 -2.00 -15.31 13.57
CA GLN A 543 -1.60 -13.96 13.14
C GLN A 543 -1.79 -12.92 14.25
N LYS A 544 -1.11 -13.12 15.38
CA LYS A 544 -1.18 -12.26 16.57
C LYS A 544 -0.35 -10.99 16.38
N MET A 545 -1.00 -9.96 15.82
CA MET A 545 -0.47 -8.61 15.67
C MET A 545 -0.32 -7.86 17.01
N PRO A 546 0.53 -6.82 17.11
CA PRO A 546 1.37 -6.23 16.05
C PRO A 546 2.56 -7.11 15.63
N TRP A 547 3.03 -6.92 14.39
CA TRP A 547 4.18 -7.64 13.85
C TRP A 547 5.50 -7.13 14.45
N VAL A 548 6.38 -8.05 14.82
CA VAL A 548 7.76 -7.75 15.18
C VAL A 548 8.57 -7.40 13.93
N GLU A 549 8.40 -8.20 12.88
CA GLU A 549 9.09 -8.08 11.61
C GLU A 549 8.18 -8.61 10.48
N SER A 550 8.28 -8.02 9.30
CA SER A 550 7.62 -8.49 8.08
C SER A 550 8.59 -8.35 6.93
N LYS A 551 8.71 -9.40 6.11
CA LYS A 551 9.66 -9.43 5.01
C LYS A 551 9.11 -10.22 3.83
N THR A 552 9.18 -9.61 2.66
CA THR A 552 9.00 -10.31 1.41
C THR A 552 10.25 -11.17 1.14
N LEU A 553 10.11 -12.49 1.21
CA LEU A 553 11.22 -13.43 1.02
C LEU A 553 11.51 -13.67 -0.46
N ALA A 554 10.48 -13.75 -1.29
CA ALA A 554 10.59 -13.95 -2.73
C ALA A 554 9.31 -13.50 -3.46
N GLY A 555 9.41 -13.25 -4.77
CA GLY A 555 8.24 -13.10 -5.62
C GLY A 555 8.51 -12.39 -6.96
N GLU A 556 7.53 -12.51 -7.85
CA GLU A 556 7.45 -11.86 -9.16
C GLU A 556 6.03 -11.32 -9.36
N ILE A 557 5.92 -10.07 -9.82
CA ILE A 557 4.64 -9.38 -10.02
C ILE A 557 3.79 -10.19 -10.99
N GLY A 558 2.58 -10.56 -10.57
CA GLY A 558 1.64 -11.33 -11.38
C GLY A 558 1.91 -12.84 -11.41
N GLU A 559 2.95 -13.31 -10.71
CA GLU A 559 3.37 -14.71 -10.79
C GLU A 559 3.33 -15.43 -9.45
N TYR A 560 3.98 -14.91 -8.39
CA TYR A 560 3.96 -15.49 -7.05
C TYR A 560 4.55 -14.55 -5.98
N ILE A 561 4.28 -14.84 -4.72
CA ILE A 561 4.87 -14.17 -3.56
C ILE A 561 5.12 -15.16 -2.41
N VAL A 562 6.17 -14.92 -1.64
CA VAL A 562 6.43 -15.54 -0.34
C VAL A 562 6.66 -14.43 0.68
N MET A 563 5.77 -14.32 1.66
CA MET A 563 5.81 -13.32 2.73
C MET A 563 6.05 -14.00 4.07
N MET A 564 6.96 -13.45 4.86
CA MET A 564 7.17 -13.83 6.25
C MET A 564 6.69 -12.71 7.16
N ARG A 565 5.98 -13.07 8.24
CA ARG A 565 5.74 -12.17 9.37
C ARG A 565 6.07 -12.85 10.68
N GLN A 566 6.64 -12.08 11.59
CA GLN A 566 7.00 -12.51 12.93
C GLN A 566 6.03 -11.91 13.94
N THR A 567 5.41 -12.76 14.75
CA THR A 567 4.71 -12.36 15.98
C THR A 567 5.68 -12.40 17.16
N LYS A 568 5.22 -12.08 18.37
CA LYS A 568 6.03 -12.25 19.58
C LYS A 568 6.52 -13.70 19.76
N ASP A 569 5.74 -14.69 19.33
CA ASP A 569 5.93 -16.09 19.68
C ASP A 569 6.30 -16.99 18.48
N THR A 570 5.96 -16.56 17.26
CA THR A 570 6.05 -17.41 16.05
C THR A 570 6.55 -16.64 14.83
N PHE A 571 7.13 -17.37 13.88
CA PHE A 571 7.25 -16.90 12.49
C PHE A 571 6.15 -17.59 11.68
N LEU A 572 5.49 -16.82 10.83
CA LEU A 572 4.49 -17.28 9.88
C LEU A 572 5.00 -16.98 8.48
N VAL A 573 4.88 -17.95 7.57
CA VAL A 573 5.21 -17.77 6.15
C VAL A 573 4.02 -18.18 5.31
N GLY A 574 3.58 -17.28 4.43
CA GLY A 574 2.54 -17.50 3.45
C GLY A 574 3.13 -17.42 2.05
N ALA A 575 2.77 -18.37 1.19
CA ALA A 575 3.09 -18.35 -0.23
C ALA A 575 1.83 -18.49 -1.07
N ALA A 576 1.76 -17.74 -2.17
CA ALA A 576 0.65 -17.81 -3.13
C ALA A 576 1.19 -17.68 -4.56
N THR A 577 0.55 -18.34 -5.52
CA THR A 577 0.91 -18.31 -6.95
C THR A 577 -0.26 -17.87 -7.83
N SER A 578 0.05 -17.47 -9.07
CA SER A 578 -0.91 -17.28 -10.14
C SER A 578 -1.51 -18.62 -10.60
N GLU A 579 -2.24 -18.62 -11.70
CA GLU A 579 -2.84 -19.82 -12.31
C GLU A 579 -1.77 -20.86 -12.71
N SER A 580 -0.49 -20.49 -12.74
CA SER A 580 0.62 -21.42 -12.94
C SER A 580 1.11 -21.99 -11.59
N GLY A 581 1.08 -23.32 -11.45
CA GLY A 581 1.66 -24.03 -10.30
C GLY A 581 3.18 -23.89 -10.24
N ARG A 582 3.75 -23.99 -9.03
CA ARG A 582 5.19 -23.72 -8.80
C ARG A 582 5.79 -24.61 -7.71
N LYS A 583 7.09 -24.82 -7.82
CA LYS A 583 7.91 -25.35 -6.71
C LYS A 583 8.80 -24.24 -6.20
N LEU A 584 8.79 -24.00 -4.90
CA LEU A 584 9.52 -22.91 -4.27
C LEU A 584 10.57 -23.45 -3.30
N ASN A 585 11.73 -22.80 -3.32
CA ASN A 585 12.81 -23.00 -2.36
C ASN A 585 12.81 -21.79 -1.43
N ILE A 586 12.57 -22.02 -0.14
CA ILE A 586 12.47 -20.97 0.89
C ILE A 586 13.65 -21.11 1.84
N PRO A 587 14.71 -20.29 1.68
CA PRO A 587 15.80 -20.24 2.64
C PRO A 587 15.29 -19.77 4.01
N LEU A 588 15.64 -20.49 5.07
CA LEU A 588 15.20 -20.19 6.43
C LEU A 588 16.12 -19.20 7.17
N THR A 589 16.91 -18.42 6.44
CA THR A 589 17.90 -17.49 7.01
C THR A 589 17.28 -16.33 7.81
N PHE A 590 15.95 -16.17 7.75
CA PHE A 590 15.21 -15.23 8.58
C PHE A 590 14.99 -15.74 10.01
N LEU A 591 15.15 -17.04 10.24
CA LEU A 591 15.12 -17.62 11.59
C LEU A 591 16.39 -17.22 12.35
N GLY A 592 16.27 -17.12 13.67
CA GLY A 592 17.40 -16.90 14.55
C GLY A 592 18.28 -18.15 14.70
N LYS A 593 19.22 -18.08 15.64
CA LYS A 593 19.97 -19.26 16.08
C LYS A 593 19.04 -20.18 16.88
N GLY A 594 19.15 -21.49 16.65
CA GLY A 594 18.41 -22.52 17.37
C GLY A 594 17.59 -23.40 16.43
N GLU A 595 16.84 -24.31 17.05
CA GLU A 595 15.93 -25.23 16.37
C GLU A 595 14.49 -24.74 16.49
N TYR A 596 13.71 -25.00 15.44
CA TYR A 596 12.32 -24.60 15.31
C TYR A 596 11.49 -25.81 14.89
N GLU A 597 10.34 -26.02 15.54
CA GLU A 597 9.31 -26.89 15.00
C GLU A 597 8.57 -26.11 13.91
N VAL A 598 8.45 -26.69 12.72
CA VAL A 598 7.66 -26.15 11.61
C VAL A 598 6.46 -27.05 11.32
N GLU A 599 5.27 -26.46 11.29
CA GLU A 599 4.06 -27.05 10.69
C GLU A 599 3.95 -26.49 9.27
N ILE A 600 3.94 -27.37 8.26
CA ILE A 600 3.89 -27.04 6.83
C ILE A 600 2.56 -27.52 6.29
N ILE A 601 1.74 -26.60 5.79
CA ILE A 601 0.49 -26.90 5.10
C ILE A 601 0.62 -26.40 3.67
N GLN A 602 0.50 -27.30 2.70
CA GLN A 602 0.61 -26.98 1.27
C GLN A 602 -0.47 -27.70 0.49
N ASP A 603 -0.66 -27.29 -0.76
CA ASP A 603 -1.63 -27.91 -1.65
C ASP A 603 -1.46 -29.43 -1.79
N GLY A 604 -2.58 -30.13 -1.96
CA GLY A 604 -2.60 -31.55 -2.33
C GLY A 604 -1.95 -31.80 -3.69
N ALA A 605 -1.51 -33.04 -3.94
CA ALA A 605 -0.80 -33.40 -5.17
C ALA A 605 -1.60 -33.13 -6.46
N ASP A 606 -2.93 -33.22 -6.38
CA ASP A 606 -3.90 -32.98 -7.44
C ASP A 606 -4.76 -31.73 -7.20
N ALA A 607 -4.36 -30.86 -6.27
CA ALA A 607 -5.07 -29.62 -6.00
C ALA A 607 -5.02 -28.69 -7.21
N HIS A 608 -6.06 -27.89 -7.39
CA HIS A 608 -6.21 -26.93 -8.46
C HIS A 608 -7.28 -25.90 -8.10
N TYR A 609 -7.01 -24.63 -8.35
CA TYR A 609 -7.91 -23.50 -8.06
C TYR A 609 -9.29 -23.52 -8.75
N LEU A 610 -9.60 -24.53 -9.57
CA LEU A 610 -10.88 -24.67 -10.26
C LEU A 610 -11.48 -26.04 -10.02
N THR A 611 -10.71 -27.11 -10.25
CA THR A 611 -11.23 -28.48 -10.28
C THR A 611 -11.11 -29.21 -8.95
N ASN A 612 -10.14 -28.88 -8.09
CA ASN A 612 -9.91 -29.54 -6.81
C ASN A 612 -9.34 -28.57 -5.76
N ARG A 613 -10.23 -27.83 -5.10
CA ARG A 613 -9.86 -26.62 -4.33
C ARG A 613 -9.59 -26.87 -2.84
N GLU A 614 -10.02 -28.02 -2.33
CA GLU A 614 -10.11 -28.28 -0.89
C GLU A 614 -9.06 -29.27 -0.34
N THR A 615 -8.14 -29.78 -1.18
CA THR A 615 -7.13 -30.76 -0.76
C THR A 615 -5.83 -30.08 -0.31
N TYR A 616 -5.28 -30.53 0.81
CA TYR A 616 -3.99 -30.08 1.33
C TYR A 616 -3.23 -31.24 2.00
N ILE A 617 -1.92 -31.08 2.13
CA ILE A 617 -1.03 -31.97 2.88
C ILE A 617 -0.50 -31.19 4.08
N LEU A 618 -0.39 -31.88 5.22
CA LEU A 618 0.22 -31.36 6.44
C LEU A 618 1.47 -32.18 6.77
N ASP A 619 2.57 -31.50 7.03
CA ASP A 619 3.83 -32.09 7.51
C ASP A 619 4.35 -31.32 8.74
N LYS A 620 5.13 -32.00 9.58
CA LYS A 620 5.79 -31.42 10.74
C LYS A 620 7.22 -31.91 10.86
N LYS A 621 8.15 -30.99 11.09
CA LYS A 621 9.56 -31.34 11.32
C LYS A 621 10.29 -30.28 12.13
N THR A 622 11.49 -30.62 12.57
CA THR A 622 12.43 -29.69 13.18
C THR A 622 13.37 -29.15 12.13
N VAL A 623 13.64 -27.84 12.15
CA VAL A 623 14.49 -27.13 11.20
C VAL A 623 15.34 -26.08 11.91
N SER A 624 16.46 -25.71 11.26
CA SER A 624 17.28 -24.57 11.66
C SER A 624 17.39 -23.49 10.57
N SER A 625 17.97 -22.34 10.89
CA SER A 625 18.23 -21.25 9.93
C SER A 625 19.18 -21.60 8.79
N LYS A 626 19.81 -22.78 8.82
CA LYS A 626 20.72 -23.26 7.77
C LYS A 626 20.00 -24.00 6.64
N GLU A 627 18.73 -24.34 6.84
CA GLU A 627 17.98 -25.16 5.91
C GLU A 627 17.26 -24.34 4.84
N ILE A 628 16.86 -25.04 3.78
CA ILE A 628 15.97 -24.56 2.74
C ILE A 628 14.75 -25.46 2.76
N LEU A 629 13.56 -24.87 2.88
CA LEU A 629 12.31 -25.61 2.75
C LEU A 629 11.84 -25.62 1.31
N HIS A 630 11.32 -26.78 0.90
CA HIS A 630 10.73 -26.99 -0.41
C HIS A 630 9.21 -27.11 -0.24
N VAL A 631 8.47 -26.27 -0.96
CA VAL A 631 7.00 -26.34 -1.02
C VAL A 631 6.53 -26.38 -2.46
N SER A 632 5.42 -27.09 -2.70
CA SER A 632 4.77 -27.15 -4.01
C SER A 632 3.42 -26.43 -3.92
N LEU A 633 3.22 -25.48 -4.82
CA LEU A 633 1.98 -24.73 -4.97
C LEU A 633 1.26 -25.26 -6.21
N ALA A 634 0.00 -25.64 -6.06
CA ALA A 634 -0.87 -25.96 -7.19
C ALA A 634 -1.10 -24.72 -8.08
N PRO A 635 -1.61 -24.90 -9.31
CA PRO A 635 -2.26 -23.82 -10.06
C PRO A 635 -3.23 -23.02 -9.18
N GLY A 636 -3.02 -21.71 -9.05
CA GLY A 636 -3.76 -20.78 -8.18
C GLY A 636 -3.65 -21.10 -6.68
N GLY A 637 -2.62 -21.86 -6.31
CA GLY A 637 -2.41 -22.47 -5.01
C GLY A 637 -1.54 -21.68 -4.03
N GLY A 638 -1.21 -22.31 -2.90
CA GLY A 638 -0.49 -21.70 -1.79
C GLY A 638 0.12 -22.66 -0.77
N ALA A 639 0.83 -22.07 0.19
CA ALA A 639 1.41 -22.78 1.33
C ALA A 639 1.44 -21.88 2.57
N CYS A 640 1.22 -22.49 3.73
CA CYS A 640 1.21 -21.87 5.04
C CYS A 640 2.20 -22.59 5.95
N LEU A 641 3.18 -21.87 6.50
CA LEU A 641 4.19 -22.44 7.38
C LEU A 641 4.20 -21.70 8.72
N THR A 642 4.18 -22.43 9.82
CA THR A 642 4.27 -21.87 11.18
C THR A 642 5.49 -22.41 11.88
N PHE A 643 6.40 -21.53 12.29
CA PHE A 643 7.63 -21.88 13.02
C PHE A 643 7.52 -21.47 14.47
N LYS A 644 7.81 -22.41 15.39
CA LYS A 644 7.87 -22.19 16.83
C LYS A 644 9.26 -22.56 17.34
N SER A 645 9.89 -21.66 18.08
CA SER A 645 11.21 -21.95 18.66
C SER A 645 11.09 -23.07 19.68
N ILE A 646 11.96 -24.07 19.58
CA ILE A 646 12.09 -25.12 20.59
C ILE A 646 12.92 -24.54 21.72
N LYS A 647 12.27 -24.10 22.80
CA LYS A 647 12.99 -23.71 24.01
C LYS A 647 13.69 -24.95 24.55
N MET A 648 15.03 -24.95 24.56
CA MET A 648 15.76 -25.93 25.36
C MET A 648 15.41 -25.64 26.82
N ASN A 649 14.74 -26.59 27.49
CA ASN A 649 14.68 -26.56 28.95
C ASN A 649 16.13 -26.57 29.45
N LYS A 650 16.55 -25.48 30.08
CA LYS A 650 17.80 -25.43 30.82
C LYS A 650 17.65 -26.09 32.17
#